data_AF-A0A1Y5NY17-F1
#
_entry.id   AF-A0A1Y5NY17-F1
#
_cell.length_a   1.000
_cell.length_b   1.000
_cell.length_c   1.000
_cell.angle_alpha   90.00
_cell.angle_beta   90.00
_cell.angle_gamma   90.00
#
_symmetry.space_group_name_H-M   'P 1'
#
loop_
_entity.id
_entity.type
_entity.pdbx_description
1 polymer ?
#
loop_
_entity_poly.entity_id
_entity_poly.type
_entity_poly.pdbx_seq_one_letter_code
_entity_poly.pdbx_strand_id
1 'polypeptide(L)'
;MDVVQHDDLDEPLSLPAAPAPVPRAPLPVVSALAPVLGAVLLWAITGSVFALWFAALGPVLLAASALDARRGARRRLRRAARESAAAVAGVRTGVAARHEAERADRWAQHPDVAGFAGAPEDIWRPVPGRPDALVVARGDAASRLRVTGGDGGVAARDLQRSARRLEDAPITVPVESGVAVVGPPLLAAAVVRALVLQVCLTAPPGAVRLLEGAPRELQGLPHTTASSGRVLCAPMDAGALPPSADIPIVRVDPGRPPPPRCAVVVTLTGIDSARLDHEGTSRDVRIEALSVGQAREIMALLRARNAAAAAPVEQATGLAALLEHAPPAALDRLPAPIGTTLGRPAVLDLVRDGPHAIVIGVTGAGKSELLTSWIVALCRSHGPDRVSFLLVDFKGGRTFDALLPLPQVTGVLTDLDDAAAARAVGSLRAEIRHRERALADAGARDVADVDIPRLVVVVDEYAALVAAHPALHDVFGDIAARGRALGIHLILASQRAAGVFRDAVLANAPLRISLRVTDAGDSRSVLGTDEAVLLSGSPDARGTALVRRASDAEPHSLRVALCDDATIARIAARTPGPRARRPWLPALPAVIPLDQVRAPGHIVLGIADQPDRQRQPAVHLAPGEPGLVVLGRAGSGRTAIVRTVAAQCGATCVIPADPEAAWDATVALDGLRPGTAVLVDDADALLGRLPPEYATAVLERLETVARTSRARGVLLVLTAQRLSGGLARLAELIPRRAILALATRADHVAAGGDAAGFLADAPPGRGHLGGELVQFALPAGDSGTPARCAPPVVHPARRAAAFIAPPGPGTRATLAAWSDGGLRIAHVADADADLRPGVVVWGTPEEWLAQWRLLARARGEADLVVDVACAAEYRVLTGRRDLPPYALGGARRAWLVRADPDAPARRVALPGGDAVP
;
A
#
# COMPACT_ATOMS: atom_id res chain seq x y z
N MET A 1 -40.13 3.90 3.43
CA MET A 1 -39.72 4.32 2.07
C MET A 1 -38.25 4.00 1.99
N ASP A 2 -37.92 2.82 1.47
CA ASP A 2 -36.53 2.44 1.26
C ASP A 2 -35.93 3.35 0.19
N VAL A 3 -34.78 3.94 0.50
CA VAL A 3 -34.03 4.80 -0.41
C VAL A 3 -33.49 3.91 -1.53
N VAL A 4 -34.13 4.00 -2.70
CA VAL A 4 -33.66 3.34 -3.92
C VAL A 4 -32.26 3.86 -4.22
N GLN A 5 -31.25 2.99 -4.23
CA GLN A 5 -29.86 3.38 -4.49
C GLN A 5 -29.70 3.69 -5.99
N HIS A 6 -28.74 4.55 -6.36
CA HIS A 6 -28.54 5.00 -7.75
C HIS A 6 -28.26 3.84 -8.74
N ASP A 7 -27.76 2.70 -8.25
CA ASP A 7 -27.55 1.46 -9.03
C ASP A 7 -28.85 0.70 -9.38
N ASP A 8 -29.95 0.91 -8.64
CA ASP A 8 -31.23 0.20 -8.84
C ASP A 8 -32.07 0.76 -10.00
N LEU A 9 -31.69 1.90 -10.58
CA LEU A 9 -32.44 2.56 -11.64
C LEU A 9 -32.35 1.83 -12.99
N ASP A 10 -31.24 1.14 -13.24
CA ASP A 10 -30.98 0.44 -14.51
C ASP A 10 -31.51 -1.01 -14.54
N GLU A 11 -31.92 -1.57 -13.41
CA GLU A 11 -32.41 -2.94 -13.34
C GLU A 11 -33.84 -3.07 -13.93
N PRO A 12 -34.09 -3.99 -14.87
CA PRO A 12 -35.41 -4.11 -15.49
C PRO A 12 -36.47 -4.66 -14.52
N LEU A 13 -37.64 -4.02 -14.47
CA LEU A 13 -38.81 -4.59 -13.74
C LEU A 13 -39.43 -5.72 -14.57
N SER A 14 -39.68 -6.86 -13.92
CA SER A 14 -40.29 -8.03 -14.58
C SER A 14 -41.78 -8.13 -14.30
N LEU A 15 -42.59 -8.27 -15.36
CA LEU A 15 -44.02 -8.58 -15.25
C LEU A 15 -44.24 -10.09 -15.05
N PRO A 16 -45.17 -10.48 -14.17
CA PRO A 16 -45.51 -11.89 -13.95
C PRO A 16 -46.13 -12.52 -15.21
N ALA A 17 -45.84 -13.80 -15.45
CA ALA A 17 -46.49 -14.59 -16.51
C ALA A 17 -47.98 -14.82 -16.21
N ALA A 18 -48.83 -14.97 -17.24
CA ALA A 18 -50.24 -15.23 -17.01
C ALA A 18 -50.46 -16.58 -16.30
N PRO A 19 -51.47 -16.69 -15.43
CA PRO A 19 -51.76 -17.94 -14.74
C PRO A 19 -52.09 -19.04 -15.76
N ALA A 20 -51.42 -20.19 -15.62
CA ALA A 20 -51.64 -21.36 -16.47
C ALA A 20 -53.11 -21.83 -16.41
N PRO A 21 -53.69 -22.32 -17.53
CA PRO A 21 -55.07 -22.78 -17.56
C PRO A 21 -55.26 -23.96 -16.59
N VAL A 22 -56.30 -23.88 -15.74
CA VAL A 22 -56.59 -24.93 -14.75
C VAL A 22 -57.03 -26.21 -15.49
N PRO A 23 -56.32 -27.35 -15.35
CA PRO A 23 -56.72 -28.59 -16.00
C PRO A 23 -58.08 -29.07 -15.46
N ARG A 24 -58.92 -29.63 -16.35
CA ARG A 24 -60.22 -30.18 -15.96
C ARG A 24 -60.00 -31.44 -15.11
N ALA A 25 -60.50 -31.45 -13.87
CA ALA A 25 -60.45 -32.64 -13.03
C ALA A 25 -61.34 -33.74 -13.65
N PRO A 26 -60.82 -34.97 -13.86
CA PRO A 26 -61.63 -36.07 -14.37
C PRO A 26 -62.69 -36.46 -13.33
N LEU A 27 -63.94 -36.62 -13.77
CA LEU A 27 -65.01 -37.12 -12.91
C LEU A 27 -64.80 -38.63 -12.67
N PRO A 28 -64.86 -39.13 -11.42
CA PRO A 28 -64.62 -40.53 -11.10
C PRO A 28 -65.86 -41.39 -11.43
N VAL A 29 -66.17 -41.51 -12.72
CA VAL A 29 -67.39 -42.18 -13.22
C VAL A 29 -67.44 -43.65 -12.81
N VAL A 30 -66.28 -44.34 -12.83
CA VAL A 30 -66.18 -45.76 -12.45
C VAL A 30 -66.56 -45.97 -10.98
N SER A 31 -66.09 -45.08 -10.09
CA SER A 31 -66.37 -45.15 -8.65
C SER A 31 -67.84 -44.93 -8.33
N ALA A 32 -68.54 -44.12 -9.14
CA ALA A 32 -69.96 -43.81 -8.93
C ALA A 32 -70.91 -44.91 -9.42
N LEU A 33 -70.49 -45.77 -10.36
CA LEU A 33 -71.31 -46.85 -10.91
C LEU A 33 -71.28 -48.13 -10.07
N ALA A 34 -70.20 -48.36 -9.30
CA ALA A 34 -70.07 -49.57 -8.48
C ALA A 34 -71.21 -49.78 -7.45
N PRO A 35 -71.67 -48.76 -6.70
CA PRO A 35 -72.80 -48.90 -5.77
C PRO A 35 -74.13 -49.15 -6.48
N VAL A 36 -74.31 -48.56 -7.67
CA VAL A 36 -75.52 -48.72 -8.48
C VAL A 36 -75.65 -50.17 -8.94
N LEU A 37 -74.57 -50.74 -9.47
CA LEU A 37 -74.52 -52.13 -9.90
C LEU A 37 -74.74 -53.10 -8.71
N GLY A 38 -74.08 -52.84 -7.58
CA GLY A 38 -74.26 -53.65 -6.37
C GLY A 38 -75.69 -53.62 -5.83
N ALA A 39 -76.32 -52.45 -5.82
CA ALA A 39 -77.70 -52.27 -5.37
C ALA A 39 -78.74 -52.96 -6.27
N VAL A 40 -78.56 -52.89 -7.59
CA VAL A 40 -79.44 -53.59 -8.57
C VAL A 40 -79.32 -55.11 -8.42
N LEU A 41 -78.10 -55.63 -8.26
CA LEU A 41 -77.87 -57.06 -8.05
C LEU A 41 -78.52 -57.55 -6.74
N LEU A 42 -78.37 -56.77 -5.66
CA LEU A 42 -78.96 -57.11 -4.37
C LEU A 42 -80.49 -57.11 -4.42
N TRP A 43 -81.11 -56.17 -5.15
CA TRP A 43 -82.54 -56.14 -5.36
C TRP A 43 -83.05 -57.37 -6.12
N ALA A 44 -82.36 -57.75 -7.20
CA ALA A 44 -82.75 -58.92 -8.00
C ALA A 44 -82.77 -60.22 -7.17
N ILE A 45 -81.91 -60.32 -6.14
CA ILE A 45 -81.84 -61.49 -5.26
C ILE A 45 -82.88 -61.42 -4.13
N THR A 46 -83.00 -60.26 -3.48
CA THR A 46 -83.78 -60.14 -2.23
C THR A 46 -85.24 -59.72 -2.45
N GLY A 47 -85.59 -59.23 -3.64
CA GLY A 47 -86.91 -58.66 -3.95
C GLY A 47 -87.24 -57.36 -3.19
N SER A 48 -86.35 -56.89 -2.31
CA SER A 48 -86.60 -55.76 -1.42
C SER A 48 -86.36 -54.43 -2.13
N VAL A 49 -87.42 -53.64 -2.31
CA VAL A 49 -87.38 -52.30 -2.91
C VAL A 49 -86.39 -51.37 -2.18
N PHE A 50 -86.11 -51.61 -0.89
CA PHE A 50 -85.13 -50.84 -0.13
C PHE A 50 -83.70 -50.93 -0.69
N ALA A 51 -83.32 -52.02 -1.35
CA ALA A 51 -81.99 -52.14 -1.96
C ALA A 51 -81.78 -51.15 -3.12
N LEU A 52 -82.84 -50.83 -3.88
CA LEU A 52 -82.76 -49.88 -5.00
C LEU A 52 -82.56 -48.43 -4.54
N TRP A 53 -82.90 -48.08 -3.30
CA TRP A 53 -82.59 -46.75 -2.76
C TRP A 53 -81.09 -46.48 -2.67
N PHE A 54 -80.26 -47.51 -2.49
CA PHE A 54 -78.80 -47.37 -2.53
C PHE A 54 -78.26 -47.11 -3.95
N ALA A 55 -78.98 -47.55 -4.99
CA ALA A 55 -78.61 -47.25 -6.38
C ALA A 55 -78.78 -45.75 -6.69
N ALA A 56 -79.74 -45.07 -6.05
CA ALA A 56 -79.92 -43.63 -6.21
C ALA A 56 -78.77 -42.80 -5.61
N LEU A 57 -77.98 -43.36 -4.69
CA LEU A 57 -76.89 -42.65 -4.02
C LEU A 57 -75.70 -42.36 -4.97
N GLY A 58 -75.43 -43.24 -5.93
CA GLY A 58 -74.32 -43.10 -6.89
C GLY A 58 -74.41 -41.84 -7.77
N PRO A 59 -75.53 -41.61 -8.49
CA PRO A 59 -75.76 -40.39 -9.26
C PRO A 59 -75.71 -39.11 -8.41
N VAL A 60 -76.21 -39.16 -7.17
CA VAL A 60 -76.19 -38.04 -6.23
C VAL A 60 -74.75 -37.68 -5.85
N LEU A 61 -73.91 -38.67 -5.56
CA LEU A 61 -72.48 -38.47 -5.27
C LEU A 61 -71.71 -37.91 -6.48
N LEU A 62 -71.97 -38.43 -7.69
CA LEU A 62 -71.34 -37.90 -8.91
C LEU A 62 -71.75 -36.43 -9.14
N ALA A 63 -73.04 -36.12 -9.00
CA ALA A 63 -73.56 -34.75 -9.11
C ALA A 63 -72.94 -33.82 -8.04
N ALA A 64 -72.81 -34.29 -6.80
CA ALA A 64 -72.15 -33.56 -5.73
C ALA A 64 -70.67 -33.29 -6.06
N SER A 65 -69.92 -34.30 -6.54
CA SER A 65 -68.50 -34.12 -6.92
C SER A 65 -68.32 -33.17 -8.12
N ALA A 66 -69.23 -33.20 -9.10
CA ALA A 66 -69.18 -32.31 -10.25
C ALA A 66 -69.51 -30.87 -9.86
N LEU A 67 -70.48 -30.68 -8.95
CA LEU A 67 -70.82 -29.39 -8.38
C LEU A 67 -69.65 -28.81 -7.58
N ASP A 68 -68.97 -29.65 -6.79
CA ASP A 68 -67.85 -29.24 -5.96
C ASP A 68 -66.59 -28.92 -6.79
N ALA A 69 -66.32 -29.71 -7.84
CA ALA A 69 -65.28 -29.41 -8.82
C ALA A 69 -65.54 -28.08 -9.55
N ARG A 70 -66.79 -27.80 -9.95
CA ARG A 70 -67.19 -26.51 -10.55
C ARG A 70 -67.03 -25.34 -9.58
N ARG A 71 -67.42 -25.51 -8.31
CA ARG A 71 -67.25 -24.49 -7.24
C ARG A 71 -65.76 -24.25 -6.96
N GLY A 72 -64.96 -25.30 -6.86
CA GLY A 72 -63.52 -25.24 -6.64
C GLY A 72 -62.76 -24.57 -7.79
N ALA A 73 -63.11 -24.88 -9.04
CA ALA A 73 -62.54 -24.23 -10.23
C ALA A 73 -62.86 -22.72 -10.26
N ARG A 74 -64.11 -22.33 -9.97
CA ARG A 74 -64.50 -20.90 -9.88
C ARG A 74 -63.74 -20.16 -8.78
N ARG A 75 -63.55 -20.77 -7.61
CA ARG A 75 -62.76 -20.18 -6.50
C ARG A 75 -61.29 -20.02 -6.88
N ARG A 76 -60.68 -21.03 -7.50
CA ARG A 76 -59.29 -20.98 -7.98
C ARG A 76 -59.06 -19.91 -9.05
N LEU A 77 -59.96 -19.80 -10.03
CA LEU A 77 -59.90 -18.74 -11.05
C LEU A 77 -60.02 -17.34 -10.43
N ARG A 78 -60.92 -17.15 -9.47
CA ARG A 78 -61.04 -15.86 -8.75
C ARG A 78 -59.79 -15.52 -7.94
N ARG A 79 -59.15 -16.52 -7.31
CA ARG A 79 -57.90 -16.34 -6.56
C ARG A 79 -56.73 -16.00 -7.48
N ALA A 80 -56.54 -16.76 -8.56
CA ALA A 80 -55.50 -16.50 -9.56
C ALA A 80 -55.66 -15.12 -10.22
N ALA A 81 -56.90 -14.69 -10.51
CA ALA A 81 -57.17 -13.35 -11.02
C ALA A 81 -56.81 -12.24 -10.01
N ARG A 82 -57.09 -12.45 -8.71
CA ARG A 82 -56.70 -11.50 -7.65
C ARG A 82 -55.18 -11.43 -7.46
N GLU A 83 -54.50 -12.58 -7.46
CA GLU A 83 -53.04 -12.65 -7.33
C GLU A 83 -52.34 -12.00 -8.53
N SER A 84 -52.81 -12.24 -9.76
CA SER A 84 -52.31 -11.57 -10.96
C SER A 84 -52.55 -10.06 -10.93
N ALA A 85 -53.75 -9.61 -10.53
CA ALA A 85 -54.05 -8.18 -10.38
C ALA A 85 -53.17 -7.50 -9.32
N ALA A 86 -52.92 -8.17 -8.19
CA ALA A 86 -52.03 -7.67 -7.13
C ALA A 86 -50.58 -7.57 -7.61
N ALA A 87 -50.09 -8.57 -8.35
CA ALA A 87 -48.72 -8.55 -8.89
C ALA A 87 -48.52 -7.44 -9.94
N VAL A 88 -49.49 -7.22 -10.84
CA VAL A 88 -49.46 -6.08 -11.79
C VAL A 88 -49.52 -4.74 -11.06
N ALA A 89 -50.31 -4.64 -10.00
CA ALA A 89 -50.36 -3.43 -9.16
C ALA A 89 -49.01 -3.16 -8.49
N GLY A 90 -48.33 -4.18 -7.98
CA GLY A 90 -46.98 -4.06 -7.41
C GLY A 90 -45.96 -3.53 -8.40
N VAL A 91 -45.94 -4.06 -9.63
CA VAL A 91 -45.03 -3.54 -10.69
C VAL A 91 -45.36 -2.09 -11.05
N ARG A 92 -46.65 -1.71 -11.10
CA ARG A 92 -47.05 -0.31 -11.35
C ARG A 92 -46.54 0.63 -10.25
N THR A 93 -46.62 0.24 -8.99
CA THR A 93 -46.05 1.01 -7.88
C THR A 93 -44.53 1.13 -7.99
N GLY A 94 -43.85 0.06 -8.41
CA GLY A 94 -42.40 0.09 -8.68
C GLY A 94 -42.01 1.04 -9.81
N VAL A 95 -42.78 1.04 -10.91
CA VAL A 95 -42.59 2.01 -12.02
C VAL A 95 -42.72 3.44 -11.51
N ALA A 96 -43.78 3.75 -10.74
CA ALA A 96 -44.01 5.09 -10.22
C ALA A 96 -42.88 5.55 -9.29
N ALA A 97 -42.39 4.68 -8.40
CA ALA A 97 -41.28 5.01 -7.49
C ALA A 97 -39.97 5.30 -8.24
N ARG A 98 -39.64 4.51 -9.28
CA ARG A 98 -38.44 4.73 -10.10
C ARG A 98 -38.56 5.96 -11.00
N HIS A 99 -39.75 6.24 -11.54
CA HIS A 99 -40.01 7.50 -12.24
C HIS A 99 -39.82 8.70 -11.32
N GLU A 100 -40.27 8.64 -10.07
CA GLU A 100 -40.07 9.72 -9.10
C GLU A 100 -38.58 9.96 -8.83
N ALA A 101 -37.81 8.89 -8.62
CA ALA A 101 -36.37 8.96 -8.42
C ALA A 101 -35.65 9.51 -9.67
N GLU A 102 -35.96 8.99 -10.87
CA GLU A 102 -35.36 9.48 -12.12
C GLU A 102 -35.72 10.95 -12.37
N ARG A 103 -36.94 11.39 -12.05
CA ARG A 103 -37.37 12.79 -12.17
C ARG A 103 -36.59 13.68 -11.19
N ALA A 104 -36.47 13.26 -9.93
CA ALA A 104 -35.71 13.99 -8.92
C ALA A 104 -34.23 14.15 -9.32
N ASP A 105 -33.60 13.08 -9.82
CA ASP A 105 -32.21 13.11 -10.29
C ASP A 105 -32.01 14.08 -11.46
N ARG A 106 -32.92 14.07 -12.45
CA ARG A 106 -32.86 14.99 -13.59
C ARG A 106 -33.03 16.45 -13.17
N TRP A 107 -33.98 16.74 -12.27
CA TRP A 107 -34.18 18.10 -11.74
C TRP A 107 -33.03 18.55 -10.85
N ALA A 108 -32.44 17.66 -10.06
CA ALA A 108 -31.25 17.96 -9.28
C ALA A 108 -30.05 18.24 -10.20
N GLN A 109 -29.90 17.53 -11.32
CA GLN A 109 -28.83 17.79 -12.27
C GLN A 109 -29.04 19.11 -13.04
N HIS A 110 -30.27 19.37 -13.48
CA HIS A 110 -30.64 20.54 -14.29
C HIS A 110 -31.86 21.26 -13.69
N PRO A 111 -31.67 22.05 -12.62
CA PRO A 111 -32.76 22.82 -12.02
C PRO A 111 -33.16 24.02 -12.89
N ASP A 112 -34.46 24.33 -12.89
CA ASP A 112 -35.00 25.61 -13.36
C ASP A 112 -34.89 26.68 -12.25
N VAL A 113 -35.51 27.85 -12.45
CA VAL A 113 -35.40 28.93 -11.46
C VAL A 113 -36.08 28.56 -10.14
N ALA A 114 -37.26 27.93 -10.21
CA ALA A 114 -37.95 27.41 -9.04
C ALA A 114 -37.12 26.36 -8.28
N GLY A 115 -36.43 25.47 -8.99
CA GLY A 115 -35.49 24.50 -8.42
C GLY A 115 -34.38 25.17 -7.62
N PHE A 116 -33.73 26.19 -8.19
CA PHE A 116 -32.71 26.98 -7.48
C PHE A 116 -33.27 27.79 -6.31
N ALA A 117 -34.52 28.26 -6.39
CA ALA A 117 -35.17 28.95 -5.29
C ALA A 117 -35.47 27.99 -4.11
N GLY A 118 -35.79 26.73 -4.40
CA GLY A 118 -36.00 25.67 -3.40
C GLY A 118 -34.70 25.16 -2.77
N ALA A 119 -33.58 25.23 -3.50
CA ALA A 119 -32.25 24.83 -3.03
C ALA A 119 -31.19 25.91 -3.35
N PRO A 120 -31.18 27.05 -2.65
CA PRO A 120 -30.25 28.17 -2.91
C PRO A 120 -28.76 27.79 -2.80
N GLU A 121 -28.43 26.71 -2.09
CA GLU A 121 -27.10 26.14 -1.98
C GLU A 121 -26.53 25.66 -3.33
N ASP A 122 -27.38 25.24 -4.27
CA ASP A 122 -26.97 24.71 -5.57
C ASP A 122 -26.56 25.81 -6.57
N ILE A 123 -26.79 27.08 -6.24
CA ILE A 123 -26.42 28.22 -7.07
C ILE A 123 -24.89 28.28 -7.25
N TRP A 124 -24.44 28.30 -8.50
CA TRP A 124 -23.02 28.23 -8.90
C TRP A 124 -22.26 26.98 -8.44
N ARG A 125 -22.96 25.95 -7.97
CA ARG A 125 -22.34 24.65 -7.66
C ARG A 125 -21.86 23.99 -8.96
N PRO A 126 -20.59 23.55 -9.04
CA PRO A 126 -20.07 22.90 -10.22
C PRO A 126 -20.66 21.49 -10.35
N VAL A 127 -21.54 21.28 -11.34
CA VAL A 127 -22.14 19.98 -11.67
C VAL A 127 -21.82 19.65 -13.14
N PRO A 128 -21.27 18.46 -13.45
CA PRO A 128 -20.91 18.08 -14.81
C PRO A 128 -22.09 18.22 -15.78
N GLY A 129 -21.85 18.88 -16.92
CA GLY A 129 -22.84 19.11 -17.98
C GLY A 129 -23.93 20.14 -17.65
N ARG A 130 -24.10 20.54 -16.39
CA ARG A 130 -25.05 21.60 -15.99
C ARG A 130 -24.82 22.95 -16.69
N PRO A 131 -23.59 23.50 -16.80
CA PRO A 131 -23.38 24.80 -17.43
C PRO A 131 -23.55 24.79 -18.96
N ASP A 132 -23.66 23.62 -19.58
CA ASP A 132 -23.77 23.45 -21.03
C ASP A 132 -25.20 23.16 -21.48
N ALA A 133 -26.14 23.04 -20.54
CA ALA A 133 -27.54 22.74 -20.79
C ALA A 133 -28.46 23.81 -20.17
N LEU A 134 -29.53 24.16 -20.88
CA LEU A 134 -30.57 25.08 -20.44
C LEU A 134 -31.92 24.36 -20.40
N VAL A 135 -32.66 24.47 -19.29
CA VAL A 135 -34.03 23.92 -19.22
C VAL A 135 -34.98 24.92 -19.84
N VAL A 136 -35.53 24.60 -21.01
CA VAL A 136 -36.46 25.50 -21.71
C VAL A 136 -37.92 25.27 -21.34
N ALA A 137 -38.22 24.09 -20.81
CA ALA A 137 -39.57 23.68 -20.43
C ALA A 137 -39.53 22.43 -19.55
N ARG A 138 -40.69 22.05 -19.00
CA ARG A 138 -40.94 20.73 -18.39
C ARG A 138 -42.04 19.99 -19.14
N GLY A 139 -41.91 18.69 -19.23
CA GLY A 139 -42.87 17.86 -19.96
C GLY A 139 -42.42 16.43 -20.07
N ASP A 140 -42.84 15.79 -21.16
CA ASP A 140 -42.60 14.38 -21.38
C ASP A 140 -41.23 14.09 -21.98
N ALA A 141 -40.47 13.24 -21.28
CA ALA A 141 -39.18 12.75 -21.73
C ALA A 141 -39.16 11.23 -21.83
N ALA A 142 -38.20 10.69 -22.59
CA ALA A 142 -37.93 9.26 -22.58
C ALA A 142 -37.34 8.85 -21.22
N SER A 143 -37.95 7.86 -20.59
CA SER A 143 -37.51 7.22 -19.34
C SER A 143 -36.42 6.17 -19.64
N ARG A 144 -35.47 5.99 -18.73
CA ARG A 144 -34.46 4.90 -18.82
C ARG A 144 -35.04 3.55 -18.40
N LEU A 145 -36.11 3.55 -17.61
CA LEU A 145 -36.73 2.36 -17.06
C LEU A 145 -37.21 1.38 -18.13
N ARG A 146 -36.80 0.12 -17.99
CA ARG A 146 -37.26 -1.00 -18.83
C ARG A 146 -38.17 -1.93 -18.04
N VAL A 147 -39.33 -2.27 -18.62
CA VAL A 147 -40.23 -3.29 -18.10
C VAL A 147 -40.26 -4.46 -19.09
N THR A 148 -39.90 -5.65 -18.62
CA THR A 148 -39.80 -6.89 -19.42
C THR A 148 -40.82 -7.93 -18.95
N GLY A 149 -41.14 -8.92 -19.78
CA GLY A 149 -42.09 -10.00 -19.45
C GLY A 149 -43.57 -9.66 -19.68
N GLY A 150 -44.44 -10.62 -19.35
CA GLY A 150 -45.90 -10.57 -19.53
C GLY A 150 -46.39 -11.06 -20.90
N ASP A 151 -47.56 -11.72 -20.90
CA ASP A 151 -48.10 -12.48 -22.04
C ASP A 151 -48.77 -11.59 -23.12
N GLY A 152 -48.32 -10.35 -23.30
CA GLY A 152 -48.82 -9.45 -24.36
C GLY A 152 -50.28 -8.96 -24.19
N GLY A 153 -50.89 -9.14 -23.02
CA GLY A 153 -52.21 -8.59 -22.70
C GLY A 153 -52.24 -7.05 -22.82
N VAL A 154 -53.42 -6.48 -23.07
CA VAL A 154 -53.59 -5.01 -23.26
C VAL A 154 -53.03 -4.23 -22.06
N ALA A 155 -53.36 -4.64 -20.83
CA ALA A 155 -52.88 -3.98 -19.61
C ALA A 155 -51.34 -4.06 -19.42
N ALA A 156 -50.70 -5.15 -19.87
CA ALA A 156 -49.25 -5.29 -19.82
C ALA A 156 -48.57 -4.36 -20.83
N ARG A 157 -49.12 -4.27 -22.06
CA ARG A 157 -48.65 -3.34 -23.10
C ARG A 157 -48.83 -1.88 -22.71
N ASP A 158 -49.93 -1.55 -22.02
CA ASP A 158 -50.17 -0.19 -21.52
C ASP A 158 -49.14 0.20 -20.45
N LEU A 159 -48.86 -0.72 -19.51
CA LEU A 159 -47.87 -0.49 -18.47
C LEU A 159 -46.45 -0.35 -19.03
N GLN A 160 -46.06 -1.21 -19.99
CA GLN A 160 -44.77 -1.10 -20.69
C GLN A 160 -44.63 0.23 -21.46
N ARG A 161 -45.72 0.72 -22.08
CA ARG A 161 -45.72 2.04 -22.74
C ARG A 161 -45.57 3.18 -21.74
N SER A 162 -46.31 3.13 -20.63
CA SER A 162 -46.22 4.16 -19.58
C SER A 162 -44.83 4.21 -18.94
N ALA A 163 -44.17 3.06 -18.72
CA ALA A 163 -42.85 3.01 -18.10
C ALA A 163 -41.74 3.68 -18.93
N ARG A 164 -41.91 3.80 -20.25
CA ARG A 164 -40.96 4.45 -21.17
C ARG A 164 -41.11 5.97 -21.24
N ARG A 165 -42.17 6.54 -20.66
CA ARG A 165 -42.48 7.96 -20.70
C ARG A 165 -42.38 8.52 -19.29
N LEU A 166 -41.44 9.43 -19.08
CA LEU A 166 -41.27 10.16 -17.83
C LEU A 166 -42.02 11.49 -17.96
N GLU A 167 -43.09 11.64 -17.19
CA GLU A 167 -43.86 12.89 -17.11
C GLU A 167 -43.16 13.90 -16.18
N ASP A 168 -43.34 15.20 -16.46
CA ASP A 168 -42.81 16.32 -15.68
C ASP A 168 -41.27 16.32 -15.53
N ALA A 169 -40.56 15.88 -16.57
CA ALA A 169 -39.12 15.92 -16.66
C ALA A 169 -38.62 17.27 -17.21
N PRO A 170 -37.43 17.74 -16.80
CA PRO A 170 -36.83 18.92 -17.40
C PRO A 170 -36.44 18.64 -18.85
N ILE A 171 -36.87 19.52 -19.76
CA ILE A 171 -36.51 19.48 -21.18
C ILE A 171 -35.33 20.42 -21.40
N THR A 172 -34.14 19.81 -21.52
CA THR A 172 -32.87 20.53 -21.68
C THR A 172 -32.48 20.65 -23.14
N VAL A 173 -31.91 21.80 -23.51
CA VAL A 173 -31.26 22.05 -24.80
C VAL A 173 -29.82 22.53 -24.56
N PRO A 174 -28.88 22.35 -25.51
CA PRO A 174 -27.56 22.95 -25.38
C PRO A 174 -27.66 24.46 -25.23
N VAL A 175 -26.96 25.03 -24.26
CA VAL A 175 -27.08 26.47 -23.89
C VAL A 175 -26.74 27.41 -25.07
N GLU A 176 -25.89 26.95 -25.98
CA GLU A 176 -25.45 27.68 -27.18
C GLU A 176 -26.38 27.53 -28.39
N SER A 177 -27.41 26.66 -28.33
CA SER A 177 -28.35 26.46 -29.43
C SER A 177 -29.23 27.66 -29.73
N GLY A 178 -29.34 28.60 -28.78
CA GLY A 178 -30.14 29.80 -28.91
C GLY A 178 -31.64 29.54 -28.83
N VAL A 179 -32.34 30.36 -28.04
CA VAL A 179 -33.77 30.20 -27.76
C VAL A 179 -34.54 31.41 -28.28
N ALA A 180 -35.56 31.17 -29.11
CA ALA A 180 -36.53 32.18 -29.54
C ALA A 180 -37.88 31.92 -28.86
N VAL A 181 -38.35 32.88 -28.05
CA VAL A 181 -39.65 32.80 -27.38
C VAL A 181 -40.66 33.62 -28.18
N VAL A 182 -41.61 32.94 -28.84
CA VAL A 182 -42.62 33.53 -29.72
C VAL A 182 -43.95 33.60 -28.97
N GLY A 183 -44.50 34.80 -28.76
CA GLY A 183 -45.80 34.92 -28.11
C GLY A 183 -46.17 36.34 -27.68
N PRO A 184 -47.29 36.51 -26.94
CA PRO A 184 -47.71 37.81 -26.44
C PRO A 184 -46.59 38.52 -25.66
N PRO A 185 -46.34 39.82 -25.88
CA PRO A 185 -45.16 40.52 -25.36
C PRO A 185 -44.90 40.35 -23.87
N LEU A 186 -45.95 40.46 -23.05
CA LEU A 186 -45.86 40.36 -21.59
C LEU A 186 -45.45 38.97 -21.12
N LEU A 187 -46.04 37.93 -21.72
CA LEU A 187 -45.78 36.55 -21.33
C LEU A 187 -44.43 36.07 -21.87
N ALA A 188 -44.12 36.40 -23.13
CA ALA A 188 -42.81 36.10 -23.72
C ALA A 188 -41.66 36.76 -22.95
N ALA A 189 -41.86 38.00 -22.48
CA ALA A 189 -40.90 38.67 -21.60
C ALA A 189 -40.71 37.94 -20.26
N ALA A 190 -41.77 37.40 -19.67
CA ALA A 190 -41.69 36.65 -18.41
C ALA A 190 -40.92 35.33 -18.55
N VAL A 191 -41.04 34.65 -19.69
CA VAL A 191 -40.28 33.43 -20.00
C VAL A 191 -38.82 33.74 -20.30
N VAL A 192 -38.55 34.76 -21.12
CA VAL A 192 -37.17 35.22 -21.38
C VAL A 192 -36.48 35.58 -20.06
N ARG A 193 -37.18 36.26 -19.15
CA ARG A 193 -36.66 36.59 -17.81
C ARG A 193 -36.30 35.35 -17.00
N ALA A 194 -37.14 34.31 -17.02
CA ALA A 194 -36.87 33.04 -16.35
C ALA A 194 -35.60 32.38 -16.90
N LEU A 195 -35.50 32.23 -18.22
CA LEU A 195 -34.35 31.60 -18.86
C LEU A 195 -33.04 32.38 -18.60
N VAL A 196 -33.08 33.71 -18.66
CA VAL A 196 -31.91 34.55 -18.33
C VAL A 196 -31.46 34.35 -16.89
N LEU A 197 -32.41 34.36 -15.94
CA LEU A 197 -32.09 34.16 -14.53
C LEU A 197 -31.58 32.74 -14.25
N GLN A 198 -32.10 31.72 -14.93
CA GLN A 198 -31.60 30.35 -14.81
C GLN A 198 -30.11 30.26 -15.22
N VAL A 199 -29.72 30.90 -16.32
CA VAL A 199 -28.30 30.97 -16.72
C VAL A 199 -27.46 31.67 -15.65
N CYS A 200 -27.95 32.78 -15.10
CA CYS A 200 -27.25 33.53 -14.05
C CYS A 200 -27.17 32.79 -12.69
N LEU A 201 -28.14 31.93 -12.37
CA LEU A 201 -28.12 31.05 -11.19
C LEU A 201 -27.17 29.86 -11.36
N THR A 202 -27.03 29.39 -12.60
CA THR A 202 -26.14 28.28 -12.95
C THR A 202 -24.68 28.71 -13.01
N ALA A 203 -24.40 29.85 -13.66
CA ALA A 203 -23.04 30.32 -13.91
C ALA A 203 -22.74 31.64 -13.17
N PRO A 204 -21.58 31.76 -12.49
CA PRO A 204 -21.21 33.00 -11.82
C PRO A 204 -20.82 34.11 -12.82
N PRO A 205 -20.76 35.38 -12.38
CA PRO A 205 -20.42 36.53 -13.23
C PRO A 205 -19.11 36.39 -14.00
N GLY A 206 -18.12 35.65 -13.50
CA GLY A 206 -16.86 35.40 -14.22
C GLY A 206 -16.97 34.42 -15.40
N ALA A 207 -18.03 33.60 -15.43
CA ALA A 207 -18.26 32.57 -16.45
C ALA A 207 -19.29 32.99 -17.49
N VAL A 208 -20.26 33.82 -17.10
CA VAL A 208 -21.27 34.42 -18.00
C VAL A 208 -21.41 35.89 -17.67
N ARG A 209 -21.42 36.72 -18.71
CA ARG A 209 -21.73 38.14 -18.61
C ARG A 209 -22.98 38.48 -19.41
N LEU A 210 -23.82 39.37 -18.87
CA LEU A 210 -25.07 39.80 -19.50
C LEU A 210 -24.83 41.08 -20.30
N LEU A 211 -25.05 41.03 -21.62
CA LEU A 211 -24.84 42.15 -22.53
C LEU A 211 -25.99 43.19 -22.45
N GLU A 212 -25.69 44.44 -22.83
CA GLU A 212 -26.69 45.52 -22.97
C GLU A 212 -27.80 45.10 -23.96
N GLY A 213 -29.07 45.23 -23.54
CA GLY A 213 -30.24 44.82 -24.32
C GLY A 213 -31.15 43.78 -23.64
N ALA A 214 -30.71 43.22 -22.50
CA ALA A 214 -31.53 42.39 -21.61
C ALA A 214 -32.76 43.14 -21.05
N PRO A 215 -33.79 42.44 -20.53
CA PRO A 215 -34.93 43.07 -19.87
C PRO A 215 -34.47 44.10 -18.84
N ARG A 216 -35.03 45.32 -18.88
CA ARG A 216 -34.59 46.44 -18.02
C ARG A 216 -34.65 46.09 -16.54
N GLU A 217 -35.60 45.26 -16.16
CA GLU A 217 -35.77 44.81 -14.77
C GLU A 217 -34.61 43.97 -14.25
N LEU A 218 -33.80 43.37 -15.13
CA LEU A 218 -32.61 42.57 -14.79
C LEU A 218 -31.33 43.42 -14.68
N GLN A 219 -31.43 44.74 -14.87
CA GLN A 219 -30.32 45.65 -14.68
C GLN A 219 -29.83 45.61 -13.22
N GLY A 220 -28.51 45.52 -13.05
CA GLY A 220 -27.86 45.42 -11.74
C GLY A 220 -27.71 44.00 -11.21
N LEU A 221 -27.89 42.96 -12.02
CA LEU A 221 -27.30 41.65 -11.72
C LEU A 221 -25.77 41.79 -11.65
N PRO A 222 -25.05 41.03 -10.81
CA PRO A 222 -23.58 41.07 -10.80
C PRO A 222 -22.97 40.69 -12.18
N HIS A 223 -23.71 39.93 -13.00
CA HIS A 223 -23.38 39.58 -14.37
C HIS A 223 -23.41 40.76 -15.36
N THR A 224 -24.07 41.89 -15.05
CA THR A 224 -24.06 43.07 -15.94
C THR A 224 -22.77 43.88 -15.82
N THR A 225 -22.05 43.74 -14.70
CA THR A 225 -20.76 44.41 -14.46
C THR A 225 -19.56 43.51 -14.76
N ALA A 226 -19.79 42.27 -15.17
CA ALA A 226 -18.73 41.31 -15.46
C ALA A 226 -17.97 41.64 -16.75
N SER A 227 -16.64 41.53 -16.70
CA SER A 227 -15.74 41.82 -17.82
C SER A 227 -15.33 40.58 -18.64
N SER A 228 -15.60 39.37 -18.16
CA SER A 228 -15.20 38.10 -18.78
C SER A 228 -16.35 37.09 -18.84
N GLY A 229 -16.18 36.01 -19.60
CA GLY A 229 -17.14 34.91 -19.71
C GLY A 229 -17.99 34.94 -20.98
N ARG A 230 -18.77 33.88 -21.18
CA ARG A 230 -19.71 33.73 -22.30
C ARG A 230 -20.73 34.86 -22.28
N VAL A 231 -21.04 35.39 -23.45
CA VAL A 231 -21.93 36.54 -23.61
C VAL A 231 -23.38 36.06 -23.71
N LEU A 232 -24.13 36.27 -22.63
CA LEU A 232 -25.58 36.10 -22.60
C LEU A 232 -26.24 37.34 -23.19
N CYS A 233 -26.99 37.15 -24.27
CA CYS A 233 -27.71 38.23 -24.96
C CYS A 233 -29.21 37.92 -24.94
N ALA A 234 -30.01 38.84 -24.39
CA ALA A 234 -31.44 38.64 -24.24
C ALA A 234 -32.28 39.79 -24.80
N PRO A 235 -32.21 40.06 -26.12
CA PRO A 235 -32.87 41.21 -26.71
C PRO A 235 -34.40 41.03 -26.64
N MET A 236 -35.06 42.14 -26.33
CA MET A 236 -36.52 42.20 -26.24
C MET A 236 -37.19 42.38 -27.60
N ASP A 237 -36.45 42.52 -28.70
CA ASP A 237 -36.99 42.57 -30.05
C ASP A 237 -36.22 41.62 -30.97
N ALA A 238 -36.89 41.09 -32.00
CA ALA A 238 -36.34 40.11 -32.94
C ALA A 238 -35.33 40.70 -33.96
N GLY A 239 -34.49 41.64 -33.53
CA GLY A 239 -33.44 42.26 -34.34
C GLY A 239 -32.26 41.33 -34.61
N ALA A 240 -31.26 41.85 -35.34
CA ALA A 240 -30.02 41.11 -35.60
C ALA A 240 -29.26 40.86 -34.29
N LEU A 241 -28.96 39.60 -34.00
CA LEU A 241 -28.15 39.20 -32.84
C LEU A 241 -26.68 39.62 -33.06
N PRO A 242 -26.00 40.17 -32.03
CA PRO A 242 -24.61 40.55 -32.16
C PRO A 242 -23.73 39.32 -32.42
N PRO A 243 -22.65 39.44 -33.21
CA PRO A 243 -21.74 38.32 -33.50
C PRO A 243 -21.14 37.71 -32.22
N SER A 244 -20.95 38.55 -31.20
CA SER A 244 -20.40 38.17 -29.90
C SER A 244 -21.37 37.47 -28.97
N ALA A 245 -22.66 37.29 -29.30
CA ALA A 245 -23.60 36.56 -28.45
C ALA A 245 -23.29 35.07 -28.47
N ASP A 246 -22.87 34.50 -27.34
CA ASP A 246 -22.64 33.06 -27.18
C ASP A 246 -23.93 32.32 -26.78
N ILE A 247 -24.78 32.97 -25.99
CA ILE A 247 -26.04 32.42 -25.46
C ILE A 247 -27.17 33.39 -25.84
N PRO A 248 -27.83 33.24 -27.00
CA PRO A 248 -28.91 34.11 -27.40
C PRO A 248 -30.28 33.63 -26.88
N ILE A 249 -31.01 34.50 -26.18
CA ILE A 249 -32.38 34.23 -25.68
C ILE A 249 -33.30 35.39 -26.11
N VAL A 250 -34.06 35.21 -27.18
CA VAL A 250 -34.72 36.32 -27.89
C VAL A 250 -36.22 36.29 -27.69
N ARG A 251 -36.83 37.45 -27.42
CA ARG A 251 -38.29 37.64 -27.54
C ARG A 251 -38.65 37.90 -29.00
N VAL A 252 -39.63 37.15 -29.52
CA VAL A 252 -40.13 37.31 -30.89
C VAL A 252 -41.63 37.59 -30.85
N ASP A 253 -42.07 38.63 -31.55
CA ASP A 253 -43.49 38.94 -31.67
C ASP A 253 -44.22 37.89 -32.53
N PRO A 254 -45.52 37.61 -32.25
CA PRO A 254 -46.30 36.66 -33.03
C PRO A 254 -46.28 36.98 -34.53
N GLY A 255 -46.00 35.96 -35.36
CA GLY A 255 -45.96 36.10 -36.82
C GLY A 255 -44.64 36.59 -37.40
N ARG A 256 -43.62 36.92 -36.58
CA ARG A 256 -42.25 37.16 -37.06
C ARG A 256 -41.42 35.87 -37.06
N PRO A 257 -40.54 35.67 -38.06
CA PRO A 257 -39.64 34.52 -38.06
C PRO A 257 -38.58 34.65 -36.95
N PRO A 258 -38.18 33.53 -36.31
CA PRO A 258 -37.10 33.53 -35.34
C PRO A 258 -35.75 33.86 -36.01
N PRO A 259 -34.79 34.49 -35.30
CA PRO A 259 -33.45 34.74 -35.83
C PRO A 259 -32.71 33.44 -36.19
N PRO A 260 -31.82 33.44 -37.20
CA PRO A 260 -31.15 32.23 -37.70
C PRO A 260 -30.19 31.56 -36.69
N ARG A 261 -29.87 32.22 -35.58
CA ARG A 261 -29.01 31.68 -34.49
C ARG A 261 -29.82 31.08 -33.33
N CYS A 262 -31.14 30.96 -33.46
CA CYS A 262 -32.01 30.32 -32.48
C CYS A 262 -32.55 29.01 -33.05
N ALA A 263 -31.89 27.89 -32.73
CA ALA A 263 -32.31 26.56 -33.14
C ALA A 263 -33.46 26.00 -32.27
N VAL A 264 -33.79 26.66 -31.17
CA VAL A 264 -34.89 26.30 -30.27
C VAL A 264 -35.97 27.37 -30.38
N VAL A 265 -37.19 26.98 -30.72
CA VAL A 265 -38.35 27.90 -30.80
C VAL A 265 -39.42 27.48 -29.79
N VAL A 266 -39.76 28.38 -28.88
CA VAL A 266 -40.79 28.20 -27.86
C VAL A 266 -41.99 29.08 -28.23
N THR A 267 -43.03 28.48 -28.81
CA THR A 267 -44.25 29.20 -29.22
C THR A 267 -45.31 29.11 -28.13
N LEU A 268 -45.64 30.23 -27.50
CA LEU A 268 -46.58 30.28 -26.39
C LEU A 268 -48.02 30.04 -26.85
N THR A 269 -48.69 29.05 -26.24
CA THR A 269 -50.08 28.69 -26.54
C THR A 269 -51.04 29.03 -25.40
N GLY A 270 -50.52 29.21 -24.19
CA GLY A 270 -51.25 29.62 -22.99
C GLY A 270 -50.33 30.25 -21.95
N ILE A 271 -50.80 30.43 -20.72
CA ILE A 271 -50.04 31.09 -19.63
C ILE A 271 -48.84 30.24 -19.18
N ASP A 272 -49.04 28.93 -19.05
CA ASP A 272 -48.04 27.96 -18.62
C ASP A 272 -47.73 26.91 -19.71
N SER A 273 -48.34 27.02 -20.89
CA SER A 273 -48.24 26.07 -21.99
C SER A 273 -47.60 26.68 -23.24
N ALA A 274 -46.75 25.89 -23.89
CA ALA A 274 -46.09 26.27 -25.13
C ALA A 274 -45.87 25.05 -26.03
N ARG A 275 -45.66 25.31 -27.31
CA ARG A 275 -45.17 24.36 -28.30
C ARG A 275 -43.66 24.59 -28.50
N LEU A 276 -42.86 23.57 -28.24
CA LEU A 276 -41.41 23.60 -28.38
C LEU A 276 -41.00 22.90 -29.68
N ASP A 277 -40.29 23.62 -30.53
CA ASP A 277 -39.68 23.10 -31.76
C ASP A 277 -38.16 23.06 -31.63
N HIS A 278 -37.58 21.85 -31.72
CA HIS A 278 -36.13 21.62 -31.64
C HIS A 278 -35.75 20.31 -32.33
N GLU A 279 -34.64 20.31 -33.09
CA GLU A 279 -34.11 19.15 -33.84
C GLU A 279 -35.16 18.45 -34.74
N GLY A 280 -36.05 19.22 -35.36
CA GLY A 280 -37.12 18.70 -36.21
C GLY A 280 -38.26 18.00 -35.46
N THR A 281 -38.25 18.04 -34.13
CA THR A 281 -39.35 17.55 -33.29
C THR A 281 -40.15 18.70 -32.71
N SER A 282 -41.46 18.48 -32.58
CA SER A 282 -42.41 19.47 -32.06
C SER A 282 -43.20 18.85 -30.91
N ARG A 283 -43.21 19.49 -29.75
CA ARG A 283 -43.78 18.94 -28.51
C ARG A 283 -44.56 19.99 -27.74
N ASP A 284 -45.70 19.61 -27.18
CA ASP A 284 -46.41 20.42 -26.20
C ASP A 284 -45.72 20.29 -24.83
N VAL A 285 -45.40 21.43 -24.23
CA VAL A 285 -44.60 21.51 -23.00
C VAL A 285 -45.17 22.57 -22.06
N ARG A 286 -44.75 22.53 -20.79
CA ARG A 286 -45.03 23.57 -19.81
C ARG A 286 -43.81 24.45 -19.61
N ILE A 287 -44.01 25.75 -19.53
CA ILE A 287 -42.94 26.74 -19.42
C ILE A 287 -42.87 27.33 -18.02
N GLU A 288 -41.67 27.78 -17.63
CA GLU A 288 -41.48 28.64 -16.48
C GLU A 288 -41.56 30.10 -16.92
N ALA A 289 -42.35 30.89 -16.20
CA ALA A 289 -42.48 32.33 -16.43
C ALA A 289 -42.40 33.04 -15.08
N LEU A 290 -41.54 34.06 -14.99
CA LEU A 290 -41.34 34.81 -13.76
C LEU A 290 -41.99 36.17 -13.85
N SER A 291 -42.65 36.60 -12.78
CA SER A 291 -43.03 38.00 -12.63
C SER A 291 -41.80 38.90 -12.40
N VAL A 292 -41.97 40.21 -12.57
CA VAL A 292 -40.92 41.18 -12.24
C VAL A 292 -40.57 41.15 -10.74
N GLY A 293 -41.56 40.92 -9.87
CA GLY A 293 -41.35 40.82 -8.41
C GLY A 293 -40.43 39.65 -8.04
N GLN A 294 -40.75 38.45 -8.52
CA GLN A 294 -39.95 37.24 -8.29
C GLN A 294 -38.51 37.41 -8.81
N ALA A 295 -38.35 37.99 -10.00
CA ALA A 295 -37.02 38.27 -10.54
C ALA A 295 -36.18 39.18 -9.64
N ARG A 296 -36.77 40.21 -9.02
CA ARG A 296 -36.05 41.09 -8.09
C ARG A 296 -35.56 40.34 -6.84
N GLU A 297 -36.35 39.41 -6.32
CA GLU A 297 -35.95 38.59 -5.17
C GLU A 297 -34.75 37.70 -5.50
N ILE A 298 -34.80 37.03 -6.64
CA ILE A 298 -33.70 36.20 -7.15
C ILE A 298 -32.44 37.06 -7.40
N MET A 299 -32.61 38.25 -7.97
CA MET A 299 -31.50 39.20 -8.16
C MET A 299 -30.90 39.65 -6.83
N ALA A 300 -31.71 39.92 -5.80
CA ALA A 300 -31.23 40.27 -4.47
C ALA A 300 -30.40 39.11 -3.87
N LEU A 301 -30.86 37.88 -4.04
CA LEU A 301 -30.14 36.68 -3.63
C LEU A 301 -28.78 36.56 -4.35
N LEU A 302 -28.74 36.74 -5.67
CA LEU A 302 -27.50 36.70 -6.47
C LEU A 302 -26.53 37.82 -6.07
N ARG A 303 -27.03 39.02 -5.75
CA ARG A 303 -26.21 40.14 -5.25
C ARG A 303 -25.61 39.84 -3.88
N ALA A 304 -26.43 39.36 -2.94
CA ALA A 304 -25.96 38.99 -1.60
C ALA A 304 -24.88 37.90 -1.69
N ARG A 305 -25.10 36.88 -2.52
CA ARG A 305 -24.12 35.80 -2.75
C ARG A 305 -22.83 36.32 -3.37
N ASN A 306 -22.91 37.21 -4.38
CA ASN A 306 -21.73 37.82 -4.99
C ASN A 306 -20.96 38.70 -4.00
N ALA A 307 -21.66 39.46 -3.14
CA ALA A 307 -21.05 40.29 -2.12
C ALA A 307 -20.30 39.45 -1.06
N ALA A 308 -20.87 38.31 -0.64
CA ALA A 308 -20.21 37.38 0.28
C ALA A 308 -18.94 36.76 -0.34
N ALA A 309 -18.98 36.42 -1.63
CA ALA A 309 -17.81 35.92 -2.36
C ALA A 309 -16.75 37.00 -2.64
N ALA A 310 -17.15 38.29 -2.63
CA ALA A 310 -16.32 39.46 -2.91
C ALA A 310 -15.87 40.21 -1.64
N ALA A 311 -15.81 39.54 -0.48
CA ALA A 311 -15.08 40.08 0.67
C ALA A 311 -13.71 40.61 0.18
N PRO A 312 -13.29 41.83 0.55
CA PRO A 312 -12.11 42.46 -0.03
C PRO A 312 -10.92 41.52 0.11
N VAL A 313 -10.42 41.02 -1.02
CA VAL A 313 -9.27 40.14 -1.06
C VAL A 313 -8.08 40.96 -0.58
N GLU A 314 -7.64 40.67 0.63
CA GLU A 314 -6.50 41.34 1.22
C GLU A 314 -5.25 41.09 0.37
N GLN A 315 -4.43 42.11 0.17
CA GLN A 315 -3.23 41.98 -0.66
C GLN A 315 -2.28 40.93 -0.07
N ALA A 316 -1.68 40.13 -0.97
CA ALA A 316 -0.69 39.15 -0.56
C ALA A 316 0.49 39.84 0.13
N THR A 317 0.83 39.36 1.34
CA THR A 317 1.94 39.88 2.13
C THR A 317 3.02 38.82 2.25
N GLY A 318 4.29 39.22 2.12
CA GLY A 318 5.41 38.31 2.32
C GLY A 318 5.63 38.00 3.81
N LEU A 319 5.92 36.74 4.13
CA LEU A 319 6.09 36.26 5.51
C LEU A 319 7.18 37.03 6.25
N ALA A 320 8.28 37.38 5.56
CA ALA A 320 9.41 38.12 6.14
C ALA A 320 8.97 39.40 6.89
N ALA A 321 7.99 40.14 6.37
CA ALA A 321 7.48 41.36 6.98
C ALA A 321 6.67 41.09 8.27
N LEU A 322 5.98 39.95 8.34
CA LEU A 322 5.20 39.57 9.52
C LEU A 322 6.08 39.03 10.64
N LEU A 323 7.21 38.39 10.30
CA LEU A 323 8.12 37.81 11.28
C LEU A 323 8.80 38.85 12.19
N GLU A 324 8.84 40.12 11.79
CA GLU A 324 9.32 41.23 12.64
C GLU A 324 8.38 41.49 13.82
N HIS A 325 7.09 41.15 13.64
CA HIS A 325 6.03 41.33 14.63
C HIS A 325 5.69 40.02 15.35
N ALA A 326 6.54 39.00 15.23
CA ALA A 326 6.30 37.71 15.87
C ALA A 326 6.33 37.86 17.40
N PRO A 327 5.32 37.33 18.11
CA PRO A 327 5.30 37.35 19.57
C PRO A 327 6.48 36.56 20.15
N PRO A 328 6.96 36.93 21.35
CA PRO A 328 8.08 36.25 21.99
C PRO A 328 7.72 34.79 22.31
N ALA A 329 8.73 33.92 22.27
CA ALA A 329 8.58 32.52 22.64
C ALA A 329 8.18 32.36 24.12
N ALA A 330 7.32 31.38 24.40
CA ALA A 330 6.94 30.97 25.75
C ALA A 330 6.93 29.43 25.85
N LEU A 331 7.12 28.89 27.06
CA LEU A 331 7.19 27.42 27.27
C LEU A 331 5.83 26.73 27.04
N ASP A 332 4.74 27.43 27.37
CA ASP A 332 3.36 26.93 27.33
C ASP A 332 2.64 27.26 26.01
N ARG A 333 3.34 27.80 25.00
CA ARG A 333 2.73 28.32 23.77
C ARG A 333 3.58 28.06 22.53
N LEU A 334 2.94 28.05 21.37
CA LEU A 334 3.61 28.04 20.07
C LEU A 334 2.93 29.04 19.11
N PRO A 335 3.05 30.36 19.37
CA PRO A 335 2.44 31.38 18.54
C PRO A 335 3.28 31.62 17.27
N ALA A 336 2.61 31.77 16.14
CA ALA A 336 3.24 32.11 14.87
C ALA A 336 2.36 33.04 14.03
N PRO A 337 2.91 34.13 13.47
CA PRO A 337 2.21 34.90 12.44
C PRO A 337 2.17 34.10 11.14
N ILE A 338 0.97 33.81 10.64
CA ILE A 338 0.78 33.00 9.43
C ILE A 338 0.20 33.78 8.25
N GLY A 339 -0.21 35.02 8.49
CA GLY A 339 -0.93 35.82 7.51
C GLY A 339 -1.41 37.14 8.09
N THR A 340 -2.38 37.74 7.42
CA THR A 340 -3.01 38.98 7.85
C THR A 340 -4.52 38.88 7.87
N THR A 341 -5.14 39.65 8.77
CA THR A 341 -6.58 39.84 8.83
C THR A 341 -6.84 41.33 8.97
N LEU A 342 -7.56 41.91 8.01
CA LEU A 342 -7.88 43.34 7.99
C LEU A 342 -6.61 44.23 8.07
N GLY A 343 -5.54 43.82 7.39
CA GLY A 343 -4.27 44.53 7.33
C GLY A 343 -3.35 44.33 8.54
N ARG A 344 -3.76 43.50 9.52
CA ARG A 344 -2.99 43.26 10.75
C ARG A 344 -2.41 41.84 10.78
N PRO A 345 -1.21 41.61 11.34
CA PRO A 345 -0.67 40.26 11.50
C PRO A 345 -1.63 39.36 12.27
N ALA A 346 -1.97 38.23 11.66
CA ALA A 346 -2.80 37.21 12.25
C ALA A 346 -1.90 36.09 12.79
N VAL A 347 -1.98 35.89 14.10
CA VAL A 347 -1.17 34.95 14.86
C VAL A 347 -2.03 33.77 15.27
N LEU A 348 -1.55 32.55 15.03
CA LEU A 348 -2.12 31.33 15.59
C LEU A 348 -1.17 30.73 16.62
N ASP A 349 -1.72 30.31 17.75
CA ASP A 349 -1.00 29.57 18.79
C ASP A 349 -1.39 28.11 18.77
N LEU A 350 -0.50 27.25 18.28
CA LEU A 350 -0.78 25.82 18.14
C LEU A 350 -1.04 25.12 19.49
N VAL A 351 -0.57 25.66 20.63
CA VAL A 351 -0.85 25.03 21.93
C VAL A 351 -2.20 25.51 22.48
N ARG A 352 -2.48 26.82 22.38
CA ARG A 352 -3.68 27.42 22.99
C ARG A 352 -4.92 27.35 22.13
N ASP A 353 -4.80 27.61 20.83
CA ASP A 353 -5.94 27.64 19.91
C ASP A 353 -6.42 26.23 19.57
N GLY A 354 -5.53 25.24 19.68
CA GLY A 354 -5.85 23.82 19.62
C GLY A 354 -4.61 22.96 19.44
N PRO A 355 -4.31 22.01 20.36
CA PRO A 355 -3.07 21.22 20.34
C PRO A 355 -2.88 20.43 19.05
N HIS A 356 -3.97 20.22 18.30
CA HIS A 356 -3.97 19.68 16.96
C HIS A 356 -4.78 20.61 16.04
N ALA A 357 -4.37 20.69 14.78
CA ALA A 357 -5.00 21.49 13.75
C ALA A 357 -5.41 20.63 12.55
N ILE A 358 -6.55 20.97 11.96
CA ILE A 358 -7.02 20.39 10.69
C ILE A 358 -7.03 21.48 9.64
N VAL A 359 -6.45 21.18 8.48
CA VAL A 359 -6.40 22.07 7.32
C VAL A 359 -7.07 21.39 6.14
N ILE A 360 -8.09 22.03 5.56
CA ILE A 360 -8.71 21.54 4.32
C ILE A 360 -8.64 22.58 3.20
N GLY A 361 -8.59 22.12 1.95
CA GLY A 361 -8.62 22.99 0.79
C GLY A 361 -8.30 22.25 -0.51
N VAL A 362 -8.96 22.65 -1.59
CA VAL A 362 -8.75 22.05 -2.92
C VAL A 362 -7.34 22.32 -3.44
N THR A 363 -6.89 21.52 -4.40
CA THR A 363 -5.61 21.72 -5.07
C THR A 363 -5.48 23.14 -5.62
N GLY A 364 -4.36 23.80 -5.33
CA GLY A 364 -4.10 25.17 -5.77
C GLY A 364 -4.75 26.27 -4.91
N ALA A 365 -5.46 25.92 -3.83
CA ALA A 365 -6.04 26.91 -2.91
C ALA A 365 -4.98 27.62 -2.03
N GLY A 366 -3.78 27.05 -1.89
CA GLY A 366 -2.70 27.59 -1.06
C GLY A 366 -2.39 26.78 0.21
N LYS A 367 -2.86 25.53 0.31
CA LYS A 367 -2.65 24.64 1.47
C LYS A 367 -1.16 24.43 1.79
N SER A 368 -0.38 24.02 0.79
CA SER A 368 1.07 23.80 0.92
C SER A 368 1.82 25.08 1.34
N GLU A 369 1.41 26.23 0.79
CA GLU A 369 1.95 27.55 1.16
C GLU A 369 1.67 27.90 2.62
N LEU A 370 0.43 27.68 3.09
CA LEU A 370 0.04 27.85 4.49
C LEU A 370 0.91 26.99 5.43
N LEU A 371 1.10 25.71 5.11
CA LEU A 371 1.92 24.81 5.93
C LEU A 371 3.37 25.27 5.99
N THR A 372 3.96 25.62 4.85
CA THR A 372 5.32 26.16 4.75
C THR A 372 5.46 27.43 5.58
N SER A 373 4.59 28.43 5.36
CA SER A 373 4.64 29.70 6.08
C SER A 373 4.49 29.52 7.59
N TRP A 374 3.62 28.62 8.03
CA TRP A 374 3.41 28.34 9.44
C TRP A 374 4.63 27.68 10.09
N ILE A 375 5.20 26.65 9.45
CA ILE A 375 6.42 25.98 9.96
C ILE A 375 7.58 26.97 10.04
N VAL A 376 7.79 27.77 9.00
CA VAL A 376 8.87 28.76 8.95
C VAL A 376 8.69 29.84 10.02
N ALA A 377 7.47 30.30 10.25
CA ALA A 377 7.17 31.25 11.32
C ALA A 377 7.41 30.69 12.74
N LEU A 378 7.09 29.40 12.95
CA LEU A 378 7.41 28.72 14.20
C LEU A 378 8.92 28.56 14.39
N CYS A 379 9.65 28.12 13.36
CA CYS A 379 11.12 27.98 13.40
C CYS A 379 11.84 29.30 13.62
N ARG A 380 11.28 30.41 13.14
CA ARG A 380 11.80 31.76 13.40
C ARG A 380 11.69 32.15 14.88
N SER A 381 10.61 31.74 15.53
CA SER A 381 10.25 32.17 16.88
C SER A 381 10.76 31.19 17.95
N HIS A 382 10.97 29.92 17.59
CA HIS A 382 11.31 28.84 18.53
C HIS A 382 12.51 28.03 18.03
N GLY A 383 13.51 27.83 18.90
CA GLY A 383 14.70 27.03 18.62
C GLY A 383 14.46 25.52 18.62
N PRO A 384 15.45 24.71 18.18
CA PRO A 384 15.37 23.24 18.15
C PRO A 384 15.30 22.58 19.54
N ASP A 385 15.64 23.31 20.59
CA ASP A 385 15.44 22.97 22.00
C ASP A 385 13.97 23.10 22.44
N ARG A 386 13.15 23.83 21.68
CA ARG A 386 11.73 24.09 22.00
C ARG A 386 10.76 23.33 21.11
N VAL A 387 11.05 23.27 19.82
CA VAL A 387 10.17 22.62 18.84
C VAL A 387 10.96 21.81 17.83
N SER A 388 10.42 20.64 17.49
CA SER A 388 10.90 19.79 16.40
C SER A 388 9.76 19.45 15.47
N PHE A 389 10.08 19.28 14.17
CA PHE A 389 9.09 18.99 13.14
C PHE A 389 9.34 17.64 12.49
N LEU A 390 8.29 16.82 12.43
CA LEU A 390 8.16 15.68 11.51
C LEU A 390 7.30 16.12 10.33
N LEU A 391 7.84 16.08 9.13
CA LEU A 391 7.09 16.45 7.93
C LEU A 391 6.78 15.18 7.13
N VAL A 392 5.53 15.02 6.71
CA VAL A 392 5.06 13.90 5.89
C VAL A 392 4.43 14.46 4.63
N ASP A 393 5.01 14.15 3.47
CA ASP A 393 4.57 14.61 2.15
C ASP A 393 4.22 13.39 1.30
N PHE A 394 2.92 13.17 1.06
CA PHE A 394 2.43 12.02 0.31
C PHE A 394 2.03 12.44 -1.11
N LYS A 395 2.48 11.65 -2.12
CA LYS A 395 2.13 11.81 -3.55
C LYS A 395 2.79 12.99 -4.29
N GLY A 396 4.07 13.24 -4.02
CA GLY A 396 4.94 13.99 -4.94
C GLY A 396 5.00 15.51 -4.75
N GLY A 397 4.52 16.03 -3.62
CA GLY A 397 4.97 17.33 -3.16
C GLY A 397 6.47 17.23 -2.85
N ARG A 398 7.26 18.17 -3.38
CA ARG A 398 8.58 18.49 -2.80
C ARG A 398 8.44 19.72 -1.92
N THR A 399 7.24 19.95 -1.39
CA THR A 399 6.87 21.17 -0.67
C THR A 399 7.76 21.33 0.55
N PHE A 400 8.00 20.23 1.27
CA PHE A 400 8.79 20.26 2.50
C PHE A 400 10.30 20.09 2.30
N ASP A 401 10.79 19.75 1.09
CA ASP A 401 12.23 19.60 0.82
C ASP A 401 13.00 20.90 1.11
N ALA A 402 12.39 22.05 0.77
CA ALA A 402 12.97 23.37 1.03
C ALA A 402 13.19 23.64 2.53
N LEU A 403 12.47 22.93 3.41
CA LEU A 403 12.55 23.10 4.87
C LEU A 403 13.62 22.23 5.53
N LEU A 404 14.20 21.24 4.83
CA LEU A 404 15.25 20.36 5.36
C LEU A 404 16.48 21.09 5.95
N PRO A 405 16.92 22.26 5.44
CA PRO A 405 18.02 23.01 6.04
C PRO A 405 17.73 23.52 7.46
N LEU A 406 16.46 23.69 7.85
CA LEU A 406 16.08 24.21 9.17
C LEU A 406 16.49 23.23 10.30
N PRO A 407 17.11 23.70 11.40
CA PRO A 407 17.60 22.83 12.46
C PRO A 407 16.49 22.13 13.27
N GLN A 408 15.29 22.71 13.33
CA GLN A 408 14.10 22.13 13.97
C GLN A 408 13.51 20.96 13.16
N VAL A 409 13.75 20.92 11.85
CA VAL A 409 13.22 19.88 10.96
C VAL A 409 14.07 18.62 11.11
N THR A 410 13.45 17.57 11.65
CA THR A 410 14.12 16.32 11.99
C THR A 410 14.18 15.37 10.79
N GLY A 411 13.22 15.46 9.86
CA GLY A 411 13.22 14.78 8.57
C GLY A 411 11.91 15.00 7.81
N VAL A 412 11.93 14.68 6.51
CA VAL A 412 10.75 14.62 5.64
C VAL A 412 10.54 13.16 5.25
N LEU A 413 9.35 12.64 5.50
CA LEU A 413 8.90 11.33 5.05
C LEU A 413 8.12 11.49 3.76
N THR A 414 8.68 11.00 2.66
CA THR A 414 8.04 11.00 1.34
C THR A 414 7.77 9.58 0.89
N ASP A 415 6.71 9.39 0.10
CA ASP A 415 6.40 8.16 -0.65
C ASP A 415 6.67 6.87 0.16
N LEU A 416 6.05 6.78 1.33
CA LEU A 416 6.28 5.69 2.28
C LEU A 416 5.86 4.36 1.65
N ASP A 417 6.83 3.46 1.44
CA ASP A 417 6.54 2.04 1.21
C ASP A 417 6.07 1.36 2.52
N ASP A 418 5.59 0.11 2.43
CA ASP A 418 5.08 -0.63 3.59
C ASP A 418 6.10 -0.75 4.72
N ALA A 419 7.38 -0.89 4.40
CA ALA A 419 8.46 -1.02 5.39
C ALA A 419 8.74 0.31 6.10
N ALA A 420 8.78 1.41 5.35
CA ALA A 420 8.96 2.76 5.86
C ALA A 420 7.75 3.21 6.69
N ALA A 421 6.53 2.86 6.27
CA ALA A 421 5.30 3.13 7.02
C ALA A 421 5.27 2.35 8.34
N ALA A 422 5.59 1.05 8.32
CA ALA A 422 5.69 0.23 9.53
C ALA A 422 6.75 0.79 10.50
N ARG A 423 7.90 1.24 9.97
CA ARG A 423 8.94 1.91 10.74
C ARG A 423 8.45 3.23 11.35
N ALA A 424 7.74 4.05 10.60
CA ALA A 424 7.19 5.32 11.08
C ALA A 424 6.20 5.10 12.23
N VAL A 425 5.30 4.13 12.08
CA VAL A 425 4.38 3.69 13.15
C VAL A 425 5.15 3.25 14.40
N GLY A 426 6.14 2.37 14.25
CA GLY A 426 6.97 1.91 15.37
C GLY A 426 7.69 3.06 16.09
N SER A 427 8.23 4.01 15.32
CA SER A 427 8.98 5.15 15.84
C SER A 427 8.09 6.15 16.58
N LEU A 428 6.90 6.46 16.05
CA LEU A 428 5.93 7.33 16.73
C LEU A 428 5.44 6.72 18.04
N ARG A 429 5.14 5.41 18.05
CA ARG A 429 4.79 4.69 19.28
C ARG A 429 5.94 4.69 20.30
N ALA A 430 7.18 4.53 19.85
CA ALA A 430 8.35 4.62 20.71
C ALA A 430 8.51 6.01 21.33
N GLU A 431 8.24 7.07 20.56
CA GLU A 431 8.30 8.45 21.04
C GLU A 431 7.21 8.76 22.07
N ILE A 432 5.99 8.28 21.87
CA ILE A 432 4.91 8.36 22.88
C ILE A 432 5.38 7.74 24.20
N ARG A 433 5.87 6.49 24.16
CA ARG A 433 6.37 5.79 25.36
C ARG A 433 7.59 6.45 25.99
N HIS A 434 8.43 7.11 25.19
CA HIS A 434 9.58 7.84 25.70
C HIS A 434 9.13 9.07 26.52
N ARG A 435 8.19 9.85 25.99
CA ARG A 435 7.63 11.03 26.66
C ARG A 435 6.82 10.67 27.88
N GLU A 436 6.00 9.62 27.82
CA GLU A 436 5.26 9.10 28.99
C GLU A 436 6.20 8.76 30.15
N ARG A 437 7.31 8.06 29.87
CA ARG A 437 8.32 7.73 30.89
C ARG A 437 9.00 8.99 31.43
N ALA A 438 9.40 9.91 30.56
CA ALA A 438 10.07 11.12 31.01
C ALA A 438 9.18 12.01 31.90
N LEU A 439 7.88 12.10 31.59
CA LEU A 439 6.92 12.79 32.46
C LEU A 439 6.75 12.05 33.80
N ALA A 440 6.61 10.73 33.77
CA ALA A 440 6.46 9.92 34.97
C ALA A 440 7.70 10.01 35.90
N ASP A 441 8.90 9.93 35.33
CA ASP A 441 10.18 10.04 36.05
C ASP A 441 10.34 11.42 36.71
N ALA A 442 9.81 12.47 36.06
CA ALA A 442 9.81 13.84 36.59
C ALA A 442 8.62 14.16 37.52
N GLY A 443 7.62 13.27 37.64
CA GLY A 443 6.36 13.57 38.33
C GLY A 443 5.52 14.68 37.68
N ALA A 444 5.78 14.96 36.41
CA ALA A 444 5.16 16.04 35.63
C ALA A 444 3.81 15.63 35.04
N ARG A 445 2.89 16.59 34.89
CA ARG A 445 1.58 16.34 34.27
C ARG A 445 1.59 16.60 32.77
N ASP A 446 2.41 17.54 32.33
CA ASP A 446 2.54 17.89 30.92
C ASP A 446 3.97 18.28 30.55
N VAL A 447 4.22 18.34 29.25
CA VAL A 447 5.54 18.62 28.68
C VAL A 447 6.12 19.98 29.09
N ALA A 448 5.30 20.95 29.52
CA ALA A 448 5.80 22.26 29.93
C ALA A 448 6.59 22.20 31.25
N ASP A 449 6.39 21.14 32.04
CA ASP A 449 7.10 20.89 33.31
C ASP A 449 8.44 20.14 33.11
N VAL A 450 8.77 19.72 31.88
CA VAL A 450 10.00 18.97 31.56
C VAL A 450 10.76 19.59 30.40
N ASP A 451 12.08 19.42 30.37
CA ASP A 451 12.94 19.98 29.32
C ASP A 451 12.97 19.07 28.07
N ILE A 452 11.82 18.94 27.39
CA ILE A 452 11.66 18.16 26.16
C ILE A 452 11.03 19.05 25.09
N PRO A 453 11.62 19.16 23.88
CA PRO A 453 11.02 19.93 22.80
C PRO A 453 9.66 19.35 22.39
N ARG A 454 8.71 20.23 22.09
CA ARG A 454 7.43 19.85 21.50
C ARG A 454 7.66 19.27 20.11
N LEU A 455 6.99 18.17 19.79
CA LEU A 455 7.05 17.55 18.46
C LEU A 455 5.79 17.94 17.67
N VAL A 456 5.96 18.61 16.54
CA VAL A 456 4.86 18.92 15.62
C VAL A 456 4.94 18.00 14.41
N VAL A 457 3.93 17.15 14.24
CA VAL A 457 3.81 16.27 13.08
C VAL A 457 2.89 16.92 12.06
N VAL A 458 3.44 17.28 10.91
CA VAL A 458 2.72 17.92 9.81
C VAL A 458 2.55 16.90 8.69
N VAL A 459 1.31 16.66 8.29
CA VAL A 459 0.97 15.72 7.21
C VAL A 459 0.27 16.49 6.11
N ASP A 460 0.90 16.57 4.93
CA ASP A 460 0.21 16.94 3.69
C ASP A 460 -0.42 15.69 3.05
N GLU A 461 -1.57 15.88 2.42
CA GLU A 461 -2.39 14.82 1.84
C GLU A 461 -2.71 13.66 2.81
N TYR A 462 -3.15 13.99 4.02
CA TYR A 462 -3.51 13.04 5.08
C TYR A 462 -4.47 11.93 4.60
N ALA A 463 -5.49 12.28 3.79
CA ALA A 463 -6.43 11.31 3.23
C ALA A 463 -5.74 10.21 2.41
N ALA A 464 -4.78 10.59 1.58
CA ALA A 464 -4.04 9.65 0.75
C ALA A 464 -3.11 8.77 1.60
N LEU A 465 -2.47 9.36 2.62
CA LEU A 465 -1.61 8.63 3.55
C LEU A 465 -2.37 7.53 4.31
N VAL A 466 -3.53 7.85 4.91
CA VAL A 466 -4.27 6.86 5.71
C VAL A 466 -5.02 5.84 4.86
N ALA A 467 -5.34 6.17 3.60
CA ALA A 467 -5.89 5.21 2.64
C ALA A 467 -4.84 4.17 2.22
N ALA A 468 -3.59 4.60 2.01
CA ALA A 468 -2.49 3.70 1.70
C ALA A 468 -2.04 2.88 2.92
N HIS A 469 -1.98 3.53 4.09
CA HIS A 469 -1.39 2.97 5.32
C HIS A 469 -2.35 3.08 6.53
N PRO A 470 -3.36 2.20 6.65
CA PRO A 470 -4.37 2.31 7.71
C PRO A 470 -3.83 2.30 9.15
N ALA A 471 -2.70 1.64 9.39
CA ALA A 471 -2.06 1.58 10.71
C ALA A 471 -1.60 2.97 11.22
N LEU A 472 -1.26 3.90 10.32
CA LEU A 472 -0.94 5.28 10.70
C LEU A 472 -2.17 6.04 11.20
N HIS A 473 -3.35 5.74 10.65
CA HIS A 473 -4.61 6.34 11.11
C HIS A 473 -4.85 6.07 12.60
N ASP A 474 -4.59 4.86 13.06
CA ASP A 474 -4.75 4.49 14.47
C ASP A 474 -3.76 5.25 15.37
N VAL A 475 -2.49 5.37 14.95
CA VAL A 475 -1.47 6.12 15.70
C VAL A 475 -1.82 7.60 15.79
N PHE A 476 -2.30 8.21 14.71
CA PHE A 476 -2.70 9.63 14.74
C PHE A 476 -3.92 9.88 15.63
N GLY A 477 -4.89 8.95 15.66
CA GLY A 477 -6.01 9.03 16.60
C GLY A 477 -5.55 8.97 18.06
N ASP A 478 -4.59 8.10 18.35
CA ASP A 478 -3.98 7.97 19.67
C ASP A 478 -3.17 9.22 20.09
N ILE A 479 -2.39 9.77 19.16
CA ILE A 479 -1.71 11.06 19.35
C ILE A 479 -2.72 12.18 19.55
N ALA A 480 -3.83 12.22 18.81
CA ALA A 480 -4.84 13.26 18.99
C ALA A 480 -5.44 13.23 20.41
N ALA A 481 -5.64 12.04 20.97
CA ALA A 481 -6.21 11.89 22.32
C ALA A 481 -5.22 12.25 23.45
N ARG A 482 -3.92 11.93 23.29
CA ARG A 482 -2.93 12.04 24.38
C ARG A 482 -1.84 13.10 24.15
N GLY A 483 -1.74 13.62 22.93
CA GLY A 483 -0.63 14.44 22.44
C GLY A 483 -0.48 15.76 23.18
N ARG A 484 -1.58 16.38 23.63
CA ARG A 484 -1.55 17.64 24.40
C ARG A 484 -0.62 17.57 25.61
N ALA A 485 -0.76 16.53 26.45
CA ALA A 485 0.07 16.38 27.66
C ALA A 485 1.51 15.98 27.30
N LEU A 486 1.67 15.14 26.28
CA LEU A 486 2.99 14.66 25.81
C LEU A 486 3.77 15.73 25.03
N GLY A 487 3.15 16.83 24.63
CA GLY A 487 3.77 17.82 23.75
C GLY A 487 3.93 17.35 22.32
N ILE A 488 3.07 16.44 21.86
CA ILE A 488 3.00 16.00 20.46
C ILE A 488 1.77 16.67 19.83
N HIS A 489 2.00 17.50 18.81
CA HIS A 489 0.98 18.26 18.11
C HIS A 489 0.82 17.72 16.68
N LEU A 490 -0.39 17.78 16.13
CA LEU A 490 -0.68 17.29 14.77
C LEU A 490 -1.19 18.46 13.94
N ILE A 491 -0.68 18.61 12.71
CA ILE A 491 -1.25 19.50 11.69
C ILE A 491 -1.59 18.60 10.50
N LEU A 492 -2.87 18.27 10.34
CA LEU A 492 -3.33 17.30 9.35
C LEU A 492 -4.02 18.03 8.20
N ALA A 493 -3.42 17.96 7.02
CA ALA A 493 -3.88 18.68 5.85
C ALA A 493 -4.46 17.72 4.80
N SER A 494 -5.63 18.03 4.26
CA SER A 494 -6.34 17.18 3.29
C SER A 494 -7.10 18.01 2.25
N GLN A 495 -7.41 17.43 1.09
CA GLN A 495 -8.29 18.07 0.10
C GLN A 495 -9.77 17.97 0.47
N ARG A 496 -10.15 16.89 1.17
CA ARG A 496 -11.51 16.60 1.62
C ARG A 496 -11.55 16.32 3.11
N ALA A 497 -12.68 16.56 3.74
CA ALA A 497 -12.91 16.29 5.15
C ALA A 497 -13.77 15.05 5.38
N ALA A 498 -14.82 14.88 4.57
CA ALA A 498 -15.78 13.79 4.72
C ALA A 498 -15.12 12.41 4.64
N GLY A 499 -15.28 11.59 5.69
CA GLY A 499 -14.77 10.22 5.78
C GLY A 499 -13.25 10.09 5.97
N VAL A 500 -12.52 11.21 6.03
CA VAL A 500 -11.05 11.22 6.13
C VAL A 500 -10.59 11.24 7.60
N PHE A 501 -11.18 12.11 8.41
CA PHE A 501 -10.80 12.31 9.81
C PHE A 501 -11.71 11.48 10.73
N ARG A 502 -11.13 10.68 11.64
CA ARG A 502 -11.88 10.01 12.70
C ARG A 502 -12.44 10.99 13.72
N ASP A 503 -13.53 10.61 14.37
CA ASP A 503 -14.16 11.38 15.45
C ASP A 503 -13.19 11.74 16.57
N ALA A 504 -12.27 10.83 16.92
CA ALA A 504 -11.24 11.09 17.93
C ALA A 504 -10.29 12.23 17.51
N VAL A 505 -9.93 12.32 16.23
CA VAL A 505 -9.09 13.42 15.73
C VAL A 505 -9.90 14.71 15.70
N LEU A 506 -11.14 14.65 15.21
CA LEU A 506 -12.03 15.81 15.13
C LEU A 506 -12.33 16.40 16.53
N ALA A 507 -12.56 15.55 17.53
CA ALA A 507 -12.85 15.98 18.90
C ALA A 507 -11.65 16.65 19.60
N ASN A 508 -10.43 16.29 19.22
CA ASN A 508 -9.21 16.79 19.87
C ASN A 508 -8.43 17.84 19.05
N ALA A 509 -8.88 18.17 17.83
CA ALA A 509 -8.31 19.20 16.98
C ALA A 509 -9.24 20.40 16.84
N PRO A 510 -9.32 21.31 17.84
CA PRO A 510 -10.26 22.43 17.79
C PRO A 510 -9.77 23.59 16.91
N LEU A 511 -8.51 23.60 16.48
CA LEU A 511 -8.00 24.56 15.50
C LEU A 511 -8.34 24.09 14.09
N ARG A 512 -9.27 24.79 13.44
CA ARG A 512 -9.85 24.42 12.14
C ARG A 512 -9.56 25.48 11.11
N ILE A 513 -8.91 25.10 10.02
CA ILE A 513 -8.56 26.00 8.93
C ILE A 513 -9.12 25.43 7.63
N SER A 514 -9.92 26.22 6.91
CA SER A 514 -10.37 25.86 5.57
C SER A 514 -9.93 26.92 4.58
N LEU A 515 -9.15 26.55 3.59
CA LEU A 515 -9.08 27.30 2.34
C LEU A 515 -10.32 26.98 1.50
N ARG A 516 -10.33 27.45 0.25
CA ARG A 516 -11.42 27.15 -0.69
C ARG A 516 -11.66 25.65 -0.80
N VAL A 517 -12.91 25.24 -0.67
CA VAL A 517 -13.38 23.86 -0.88
C VAL A 517 -14.49 23.82 -1.93
N THR A 518 -14.71 22.65 -2.54
CA THR A 518 -15.77 22.47 -3.55
C THR A 518 -17.11 22.08 -2.96
N ASP A 519 -17.11 21.41 -1.80
CA ASP A 519 -18.31 20.84 -1.19
C ASP A 519 -18.65 21.50 0.14
N ALA A 520 -19.93 21.81 0.35
CA ALA A 520 -20.41 22.46 1.57
C ALA A 520 -20.36 21.53 2.78
N GLY A 521 -20.49 20.21 2.58
CA GLY A 521 -20.32 19.21 3.64
C GLY A 521 -18.90 19.22 4.21
N ASP A 522 -17.88 19.38 3.36
CA ASP A 522 -16.49 19.52 3.82
C ASP A 522 -16.33 20.78 4.70
N SER A 523 -16.88 21.93 4.25
CA SER A 523 -16.88 23.18 5.02
C SER A 523 -17.59 23.02 6.37
N ARG A 524 -18.79 22.41 6.40
CA ARG A 524 -19.53 22.19 7.66
C ARG A 524 -18.80 21.26 8.62
N SER A 525 -18.20 20.19 8.11
CA SER A 525 -17.52 19.21 8.96
C SER A 525 -16.29 19.77 9.67
N VAL A 526 -15.66 20.81 9.10
CA VAL A 526 -14.45 21.43 9.65
C VAL A 526 -14.73 22.76 10.34
N LEU A 527 -15.50 23.65 9.71
CA LEU A 527 -15.80 24.99 10.23
C LEU A 527 -17.16 25.11 10.91
N GLY A 528 -18.10 24.19 10.66
CA GLY A 528 -19.49 24.32 11.09
C GLY A 528 -20.37 25.24 10.23
N THR A 529 -19.82 25.82 9.16
CA THR A 529 -20.53 26.71 8.23
C THR A 529 -20.23 26.33 6.78
N ASP A 530 -20.96 26.89 5.82
CA ASP A 530 -20.77 26.65 4.36
C ASP A 530 -19.80 27.65 3.71
N GLU A 531 -19.25 28.58 4.49
CA GLU A 531 -18.57 29.77 3.99
C GLU A 531 -17.30 29.46 3.18
N ALA A 532 -16.61 28.35 3.45
CA ALA A 532 -15.39 28.03 2.72
C ALA A 532 -15.63 27.65 1.25
N VAL A 533 -16.86 27.25 0.88
CA VAL A 533 -17.25 27.06 -0.53
C VAL A 533 -17.37 28.39 -1.26
N LEU A 534 -17.70 29.45 -0.53
CA LEU A 534 -17.92 30.79 -1.08
C LEU A 534 -16.61 31.54 -1.35
N LEU A 535 -15.48 31.04 -0.85
CA LEU A 535 -14.17 31.62 -1.11
C LEU A 535 -13.88 31.65 -2.62
N SER A 536 -13.51 32.82 -3.14
CA SER A 536 -13.09 32.97 -4.53
C SER A 536 -11.88 32.07 -4.81
N GLY A 537 -11.82 31.47 -6.00
CA GLY A 537 -10.59 30.83 -6.48
C GLY A 537 -10.02 31.50 -7.71
N SER A 538 -10.27 32.80 -7.85
CA SER A 538 -9.45 33.65 -8.68
C SER A 538 -7.97 33.60 -8.19
N PRO A 539 -6.97 33.76 -9.08
CA PRO A 539 -5.57 33.64 -8.69
C PRO A 539 -5.13 34.59 -7.57
N ASP A 540 -5.71 35.80 -7.54
CA ASP A 540 -5.51 36.81 -6.51
C ASP A 540 -6.10 36.43 -5.16
N ALA A 541 -7.16 35.60 -5.11
CA ALA A 541 -7.78 35.12 -3.88
C ALA A 541 -7.11 33.86 -3.27
N ARG A 542 -6.10 33.29 -3.93
CA ARG A 542 -5.37 32.11 -3.41
C ARG A 542 -4.68 32.41 -2.09
N GLY A 543 -4.79 31.50 -1.12
CA GLY A 543 -4.28 31.72 0.23
C GLY A 543 -5.25 32.48 1.14
N THR A 544 -6.46 32.81 0.68
CA THR A 544 -7.54 33.20 1.61
C THR A 544 -8.06 31.94 2.32
N ALA A 545 -8.09 32.00 3.65
CA ALA A 545 -8.52 30.91 4.52
C ALA A 545 -9.51 31.42 5.56
N LEU A 546 -10.41 30.56 6.00
CA LEU A 546 -11.26 30.74 7.16
C LEU A 546 -10.69 29.93 8.32
N VAL A 547 -10.53 30.58 9.47
CA VAL A 547 -9.97 29.98 10.67
C VAL A 547 -11.02 30.01 11.78
N ARG A 548 -11.24 28.86 12.41
CA ARG A 548 -12.06 28.72 13.62
C ARG A 548 -11.23 28.07 14.72
N ARG A 549 -11.07 28.78 15.82
CA ARG A 549 -10.40 28.30 17.05
C ARG A 549 -11.45 27.77 18.02
N ALA A 550 -11.00 27.10 19.09
CA ALA A 550 -11.87 26.60 20.15
C ALA A 550 -12.78 27.70 20.77
N SER A 551 -12.25 28.91 20.89
CA SER A 551 -12.93 30.06 21.49
C SER A 551 -13.82 30.85 20.52
N ASP A 552 -13.77 30.54 19.23
CA ASP A 552 -14.48 31.32 18.21
C ASP A 552 -15.92 30.81 18.03
N ALA A 553 -16.87 31.74 18.03
CA ALA A 553 -18.26 31.45 17.68
C ALA A 553 -18.44 31.24 16.17
N GLU A 554 -17.76 32.06 15.37
CA GLU A 554 -17.79 32.04 13.90
C GLU A 554 -16.36 31.99 13.34
N PRO A 555 -16.15 31.42 12.15
CA PRO A 555 -14.85 31.46 11.49
C PRO A 555 -14.47 32.89 11.10
N HIS A 556 -13.18 33.20 11.17
CA HIS A 556 -12.63 34.50 10.77
C HIS A 556 -11.77 34.35 9.52
N SER A 557 -11.82 35.35 8.64
CA SER A 557 -11.01 35.36 7.43
C SER A 557 -9.55 35.75 7.71
N LEU A 558 -8.65 35.06 7.02
CA LEU A 558 -7.21 35.19 7.06
C LEU A 558 -6.68 35.18 5.63
N ARG A 559 -5.77 36.09 5.32
CA ARG A 559 -4.90 35.99 4.14
C ARG A 559 -3.55 35.40 4.51
N VAL A 560 -3.25 34.21 4.04
CA VAL A 560 -1.97 33.52 4.27
C VAL A 560 -0.82 34.29 3.66
N ALA A 561 0.27 34.41 4.42
CA ALA A 561 1.49 35.05 3.96
C ALA A 561 2.30 34.14 3.05
N LEU A 562 3.03 34.74 2.10
CA LEU A 562 3.88 34.01 1.16
C LEU A 562 5.31 33.86 1.71
N CYS A 563 5.82 32.64 1.74
CA CYS A 563 7.18 32.33 2.15
C CYS A 563 8.05 32.05 0.94
N ASP A 564 9.14 32.82 0.78
CA ASP A 564 10.14 32.57 -0.23
C ASP A 564 11.34 31.78 0.31
N ASP A 565 12.09 31.14 -0.60
CA ASP A 565 13.29 30.36 -0.26
C ASP A 565 14.35 31.22 0.44
N ALA A 566 14.41 32.53 0.11
CA ALA A 566 15.34 33.47 0.74
C ALA A 566 15.04 33.67 2.23
N THR A 567 13.76 33.67 2.62
CA THR A 567 13.34 33.74 4.03
C THR A 567 13.71 32.45 4.76
N ILE A 568 13.49 31.29 4.14
CA ILE A 568 13.88 30.00 4.71
C ILE A 568 15.39 29.93 4.95
N ALA A 569 16.19 30.27 3.95
CA ALA A 569 17.65 30.28 4.04
C ALA A 569 18.16 31.23 5.14
N ARG A 570 17.54 32.41 5.28
CA ARG A 570 17.88 33.39 6.32
C ARG A 570 17.60 32.87 7.73
N ILE A 571 16.48 32.15 7.92
CA ILE A 571 16.12 31.56 9.22
C ILE A 571 17.05 30.37 9.54
N ALA A 572 17.36 29.54 8.56
CA ALA A 572 18.31 28.44 8.71
C ALA A 572 19.69 28.94 9.14
N ALA A 573 20.19 30.02 8.52
CA ALA A 573 21.49 30.62 8.86
C ALA A 573 21.51 31.31 10.24
N ARG A 574 20.36 31.81 10.73
CA ARG A 574 20.22 32.54 12.00
C ARG A 574 20.18 31.66 13.24
N THR A 575 20.00 30.36 13.10
CA THR A 575 19.85 29.45 14.22
C THR A 575 21.10 28.56 14.34
N PRO A 576 22.28 29.11 14.70
CA PRO A 576 23.45 28.30 14.97
C PRO A 576 23.21 27.51 16.27
N GLY A 577 23.20 26.18 16.19
CA GLY A 577 22.94 25.33 17.34
C GLY A 577 22.83 23.86 16.96
N PRO A 578 22.78 22.95 17.95
CA PRO A 578 22.52 21.54 17.70
C PRO A 578 21.15 21.38 17.03
N ARG A 579 21.07 20.54 16.00
CA ARG A 579 19.80 20.20 15.36
C ARG A 579 18.87 19.53 16.36
N ALA A 580 17.57 19.67 16.14
CA ALA A 580 16.58 18.98 16.94
C ALA A 580 16.87 17.47 16.96
N ARG A 581 16.74 16.87 18.15
CA ARG A 581 16.85 15.42 18.30
C ARG A 581 15.86 14.75 17.35
N ARG A 582 16.33 13.77 16.59
CA ARG A 582 15.50 12.94 15.73
C ARG A 582 14.91 11.79 16.56
N PRO A 583 13.59 11.77 16.83
CA PRO A 583 12.98 10.67 17.57
C PRO A 583 13.00 9.34 16.79
N TRP A 584 13.09 9.42 15.46
CA TRP A 584 13.27 8.29 14.56
C TRP A 584 14.65 8.36 13.91
N LEU A 585 15.37 7.25 13.95
CA LEU A 585 16.64 7.11 13.22
C LEU A 585 16.35 6.68 11.78
N PRO A 586 17.16 7.13 10.80
CA PRO A 586 17.02 6.68 9.42
C PRO A 586 17.14 5.16 9.35
N ALA A 587 16.57 4.54 8.32
CA ALA A 587 16.83 3.11 8.08
C ALA A 587 18.35 2.88 7.99
N LEU A 588 18.83 1.74 8.51
CA LEU A 588 20.25 1.42 8.42
C LEU A 588 20.69 1.47 6.94
N PRO A 589 21.87 2.04 6.64
CA PRO A 589 22.40 2.07 5.28
C PRO A 589 22.64 0.65 4.74
N ALA A 590 22.64 0.49 3.42
CA ALA A 590 22.88 -0.81 2.79
C ALA A 590 24.33 -1.30 2.97
N VAL A 591 25.28 -0.39 3.15
CA VAL A 591 26.71 -0.68 3.33
C VAL A 591 27.24 0.14 4.49
N ILE A 592 27.96 -0.52 5.40
CA ILE A 592 28.66 0.11 6.52
C ILE A 592 30.14 -0.27 6.41
N PRO A 593 31.02 0.67 6.09
CA PRO A 593 32.46 0.43 6.14
C PRO A 593 32.94 0.12 7.56
N LEU A 594 33.78 -0.91 7.73
CA LEU A 594 34.27 -1.35 9.05
C LEU A 594 35.07 -0.26 9.77
N ASP A 595 35.84 0.54 9.04
CA ASP A 595 36.61 1.67 9.56
C ASP A 595 35.74 2.74 10.24
N GLN A 596 34.49 2.92 9.82
CA GLN A 596 33.56 3.88 10.42
C GLN A 596 33.02 3.44 11.78
N VAL A 597 32.99 2.14 12.05
CA VAL A 597 32.37 1.57 13.27
C VAL A 597 33.37 0.89 14.19
N ARG A 598 34.64 0.80 13.79
CA ARG A 598 35.68 0.08 14.53
C ARG A 598 35.88 0.69 15.92
N ALA A 599 35.91 -0.16 16.94
CA ALA A 599 36.22 0.21 18.32
C ALA A 599 37.45 -0.58 18.82
N PRO A 600 38.42 0.06 19.49
CA PRO A 600 39.54 -0.66 20.09
C PRO A 600 39.08 -1.71 21.12
N GLY A 601 39.72 -2.88 21.14
CA GLY A 601 39.45 -3.92 22.14
C GLY A 601 38.16 -4.74 21.94
N HIS A 602 37.36 -4.44 20.90
CA HIS A 602 36.13 -5.16 20.60
C HIS A 602 36.08 -5.58 19.12
N ILE A 603 35.54 -6.77 18.84
CA ILE A 603 35.26 -7.19 17.46
C ILE A 603 33.88 -6.66 17.09
N VAL A 604 33.84 -5.62 16.27
CA VAL A 604 32.60 -4.99 15.79
C VAL A 604 32.04 -5.81 14.63
N LEU A 605 30.76 -6.17 14.70
CA LEU A 605 30.06 -6.89 13.64
C LEU A 605 29.31 -5.95 12.70
N GLY A 606 28.74 -4.86 13.21
CA GLY A 606 27.89 -3.96 12.43
C GLY A 606 27.10 -3.00 13.32
N ILE A 607 26.01 -2.47 12.79
CA ILE A 607 25.08 -1.58 13.52
C ILE A 607 23.71 -2.24 13.61
N ALA A 608 23.17 -2.35 14.83
CA ALA A 608 21.80 -2.80 15.09
C ALA A 608 20.81 -1.66 14.97
N ASP A 609 19.56 -1.98 14.67
CA ASP A 609 18.44 -1.05 14.62
C ASP A 609 17.45 -1.36 15.75
N GLN A 610 17.38 -0.47 16.72
CA GLN A 610 16.49 -0.60 17.89
C GLN A 610 15.47 0.55 17.87
N PRO A 611 14.43 0.49 17.01
CA PRO A 611 13.46 1.57 16.86
C PRO A 611 12.71 1.87 18.16
N ASP A 612 12.35 0.84 18.94
CA ASP A 612 11.67 1.00 20.23
C ASP A 612 12.48 1.76 21.29
N ARG A 613 13.81 1.75 21.15
CA ARG A 613 14.75 2.48 22.01
C ARG A 613 15.30 3.74 21.34
N GLN A 614 14.91 4.01 20.09
CA GLN A 614 15.35 5.12 19.27
C GLN A 614 16.88 5.20 19.13
N ARG A 615 17.54 4.05 18.97
CA ARG A 615 19.01 3.93 18.94
C ARG A 615 19.48 2.97 17.85
N GLN A 616 20.68 3.22 17.35
CA GLN A 616 21.38 2.34 16.41
C GLN A 616 22.77 2.00 16.94
N PRO A 617 22.89 1.13 17.95
CA PRO A 617 24.18 0.83 18.57
C PRO A 617 25.04 -0.07 17.69
N ALA A 618 26.36 0.07 17.82
CA ALA A 618 27.29 -0.90 17.26
C ALA A 618 27.12 -2.26 17.98
N VAL A 619 27.13 -3.34 17.21
CA VAL A 619 27.05 -4.70 17.73
C VAL A 619 28.45 -5.29 17.76
N HIS A 620 28.79 -5.91 18.88
CA HIS A 620 30.12 -6.46 19.12
C HIS A 620 30.03 -7.92 19.55
N LEU A 621 31.07 -8.70 19.24
CA LEU A 621 31.35 -9.95 19.96
C LEU A 621 32.13 -9.60 21.23
N ALA A 622 31.59 -9.96 22.39
CA ALA A 622 32.28 -9.71 23.65
C ALA A 622 33.53 -10.61 23.78
N PRO A 623 34.59 -10.14 24.46
CA PRO A 623 35.74 -10.97 24.77
C PRO A 623 35.32 -12.26 25.51
N GLY A 624 35.79 -13.41 25.04
CA GLY A 624 35.46 -14.72 25.62
C GLY A 624 34.13 -15.32 25.15
N GLU A 625 33.41 -14.70 24.21
CA GLU A 625 32.32 -15.38 23.50
C GLU A 625 32.86 -16.57 22.69
N PRO A 626 32.16 -17.72 22.67
CA PRO A 626 32.67 -18.96 22.07
C PRO A 626 32.73 -18.92 20.54
N GLY A 627 31.94 -18.07 19.88
CA GLY A 627 31.86 -18.05 18.43
C GLY A 627 30.67 -17.30 17.85
N LEU A 628 30.57 -17.32 16.52
CA LEU A 628 29.46 -16.78 15.73
C LEU A 628 29.12 -17.76 14.60
N VAL A 629 27.84 -18.14 14.50
CA VAL A 629 27.30 -18.87 13.34
C VAL A 629 26.60 -17.87 12.43
N VAL A 630 26.92 -17.87 11.14
CA VAL A 630 26.30 -17.00 10.14
C VAL A 630 25.56 -17.83 9.10
N LEU A 631 24.25 -17.62 8.99
CA LEU A 631 23.36 -18.35 8.08
C LEU A 631 22.81 -17.41 7.01
N GLY A 632 22.68 -17.89 5.78
CA GLY A 632 22.18 -17.09 4.67
C GLY A 632 22.34 -17.76 3.32
N ARG A 633 21.60 -17.29 2.32
CA ARG A 633 21.72 -17.77 0.93
C ARG A 633 23.02 -17.30 0.27
N ALA A 634 23.34 -17.83 -0.91
CA ALA A 634 24.43 -17.31 -1.74
C ALA A 634 24.23 -15.80 -2.03
N GLY A 635 25.30 -15.00 -1.93
CA GLY A 635 25.26 -13.55 -2.13
C GLY A 635 24.70 -12.72 -0.95
N SER A 636 24.30 -13.35 0.16
CA SER A 636 23.77 -12.63 1.33
C SER A 636 24.81 -11.86 2.16
N GLY A 637 26.11 -12.04 1.89
CA GLY A 637 27.21 -11.38 2.61
C GLY A 637 27.91 -12.22 3.70
N ARG A 638 27.65 -13.53 3.78
CA ARG A 638 28.26 -14.45 4.77
C ARG A 638 29.80 -14.37 4.81
N THR A 639 30.44 -14.54 3.65
CA THR A 639 31.90 -14.43 3.50
C THR A 639 32.43 -13.08 3.96
N ALA A 640 31.68 -12.00 3.70
CA ALA A 640 32.10 -10.67 4.11
C ALA A 640 32.15 -10.52 5.63
N ILE A 641 31.17 -11.10 6.36
CA ILE A 641 31.16 -11.08 7.84
C ILE A 641 32.37 -11.82 8.41
N VAL A 642 32.75 -12.97 7.83
CA VAL A 642 33.96 -13.71 8.23
C VAL A 642 35.20 -12.83 8.06
N ARG A 643 35.31 -12.14 6.92
CA ARG A 643 36.40 -11.21 6.66
C ARG A 643 36.38 -10.01 7.62
N THR A 644 35.21 -9.50 7.99
CA THR A 644 35.05 -8.44 9.00
C THR A 644 35.61 -8.85 10.35
N VAL A 645 35.35 -10.09 10.77
CA VAL A 645 35.94 -10.63 12.01
C VAL A 645 37.45 -10.83 11.84
N ALA A 646 37.89 -11.42 10.72
CA ALA A 646 39.30 -11.66 10.43
C ALA A 646 40.15 -10.38 10.51
N ALA A 647 39.67 -9.29 9.91
CA ALA A 647 40.37 -8.01 9.86
C ALA A 647 40.57 -7.35 11.24
N GLN A 648 39.87 -7.82 12.27
CA GLN A 648 39.94 -7.30 13.64
C GLN A 648 40.71 -8.22 14.59
N CYS A 649 41.05 -9.44 14.16
CA CYS A 649 41.74 -10.42 15.00
C CYS A 649 43.26 -10.36 14.77
N GLY A 650 44.05 -10.48 15.84
CA GLY A 650 45.52 -10.46 15.75
C GLY A 650 46.12 -11.76 15.19
N ALA A 651 45.41 -12.89 15.33
CA ALA A 651 45.78 -14.18 14.74
C ALA A 651 44.52 -14.85 14.17
N THR A 652 44.62 -15.38 12.96
CA THR A 652 43.50 -16.05 12.28
C THR A 652 43.94 -17.39 11.69
N CYS A 653 43.11 -18.42 11.85
CA CYS A 653 43.22 -19.69 11.15
C CYS A 653 42.01 -19.82 10.21
N VAL A 654 42.22 -19.60 8.92
CA VAL A 654 41.16 -19.75 7.92
C VAL A 654 41.18 -21.18 7.40
N ILE A 655 40.05 -21.88 7.50
CA ILE A 655 39.86 -23.17 6.84
C ILE A 655 39.48 -22.88 5.39
N PRO A 656 40.38 -23.17 4.42
CA PRO A 656 40.14 -22.83 3.03
C PRO A 656 39.02 -23.68 2.43
N ALA A 657 38.48 -23.24 1.29
CA ALA A 657 37.49 -24.02 0.57
C ALA A 657 38.08 -25.30 -0.03
N ASP A 658 39.36 -25.36 -0.39
CA ASP A 658 39.98 -26.56 -0.97
C ASP A 658 40.00 -27.72 0.05
N PRO A 659 39.46 -28.92 -0.27
CA PRO A 659 39.35 -30.01 0.70
C PRO A 659 40.69 -30.53 1.27
N GLU A 660 41.77 -30.56 0.47
CA GLU A 660 43.10 -30.99 0.94
C GLU A 660 43.67 -29.96 1.94
N ALA A 661 43.65 -28.69 1.56
CA ALA A 661 44.13 -27.61 2.44
C ALA A 661 43.22 -27.42 3.66
N ALA A 662 41.92 -27.67 3.53
CA ALA A 662 40.96 -27.63 4.63
C ALA A 662 41.26 -28.70 5.68
N TRP A 663 41.56 -29.92 5.24
CA TRP A 663 41.97 -30.99 6.13
C TRP A 663 43.24 -30.61 6.89
N ASP A 664 44.27 -30.13 6.19
CA ASP A 664 45.54 -29.74 6.82
C ASP A 664 45.34 -28.60 7.83
N ALA A 665 44.54 -27.59 7.49
CA ALA A 665 44.19 -26.50 8.40
C ALA A 665 43.39 -27.01 9.62
N THR A 666 42.52 -28.00 9.43
CA THR A 666 41.73 -28.60 10.51
C THR A 666 42.61 -29.42 11.47
N VAL A 667 43.60 -30.16 10.95
CA VAL A 667 44.57 -30.89 11.78
C VAL A 667 45.45 -29.93 12.58
N ALA A 668 45.77 -28.75 12.03
CA ALA A 668 46.54 -27.73 12.73
C ALA A 668 45.77 -27.05 13.90
N LEU A 669 44.46 -27.28 14.04
CA LEU A 669 43.64 -26.67 15.10
C LEU A 669 44.06 -27.11 16.53
N ASP A 670 44.69 -28.27 16.66
CA ASP A 670 45.08 -28.81 17.95
C ASP A 670 46.13 -27.93 18.67
N GLY A 671 46.95 -27.22 17.91
CA GLY A 671 48.07 -26.37 18.37
C GLY A 671 47.82 -24.86 18.36
N LEU A 672 46.57 -24.41 18.33
CA LEU A 672 46.23 -22.98 18.25
C LEU A 672 46.67 -22.21 19.50
N ARG A 673 47.19 -20.99 19.27
CA ARG A 673 47.53 -20.05 20.36
C ARG A 673 46.26 -19.35 20.87
N PRO A 674 46.18 -19.00 22.16
CA PRO A 674 45.11 -18.14 22.67
C PRO A 674 45.01 -16.83 21.88
N GLY A 675 43.79 -16.35 21.66
CA GLY A 675 43.50 -15.17 20.84
C GLY A 675 43.39 -15.44 19.34
N THR A 676 43.44 -16.70 18.90
CA THR A 676 43.25 -17.04 17.48
C THR A 676 41.77 -17.14 17.13
N ALA A 677 41.36 -16.57 16.00
CA ALA A 677 40.04 -16.77 15.41
C ALA A 677 40.09 -17.87 14.34
N VAL A 678 39.33 -18.94 14.53
CA VAL A 678 39.12 -20.02 13.56
C VAL A 678 37.94 -19.65 12.67
N LEU A 679 38.19 -19.55 11.38
CA LEU A 679 37.23 -19.02 10.40
C LEU A 679 36.91 -20.11 9.38
N VAL A 680 35.65 -20.51 9.30
CA VAL A 680 35.17 -21.54 8.37
C VAL A 680 34.10 -20.92 7.48
N ASP A 681 34.40 -20.74 6.20
CA ASP A 681 33.43 -20.23 5.24
C ASP A 681 32.79 -21.39 4.47
N ASP A 682 31.47 -21.31 4.26
CA ASP A 682 30.63 -22.33 3.60
C ASP A 682 30.88 -23.74 4.15
N ALA A 683 30.75 -23.90 5.48
CA ALA A 683 31.04 -25.14 6.20
C ALA A 683 30.21 -26.33 5.67
N ASP A 684 28.95 -26.10 5.31
CA ASP A 684 28.08 -27.11 4.70
C ASP A 684 28.59 -27.57 3.32
N ALA A 685 29.06 -26.63 2.49
CA ALA A 685 29.64 -26.96 1.19
C ALA A 685 31.03 -27.61 1.30
N LEU A 686 31.83 -27.26 2.31
CA LEU A 686 33.10 -27.93 2.60
C LEU A 686 32.88 -29.39 3.02
N LEU A 687 32.00 -29.61 4.00
CA LEU A 687 31.71 -30.95 4.52
C LEU A 687 31.08 -31.84 3.45
N GLY A 688 30.22 -31.29 2.59
CA GLY A 688 29.63 -32.03 1.47
C GLY A 688 30.63 -32.45 0.38
N ARG A 689 31.82 -31.85 0.32
CA ARG A 689 32.90 -32.21 -0.63
C ARG A 689 33.86 -33.25 -0.07
N LEU A 690 33.83 -33.51 1.24
CA LEU A 690 34.66 -34.51 1.90
C LEU A 690 33.93 -35.87 1.97
N PRO A 691 34.65 -37.00 1.89
CA PRO A 691 34.05 -38.30 2.18
C PRO A 691 33.54 -38.37 3.64
N PRO A 692 32.52 -39.21 3.95
CA PRO A 692 31.85 -39.21 5.26
C PRO A 692 32.77 -39.37 6.47
N GLU A 693 33.80 -40.22 6.40
CA GLU A 693 34.77 -40.41 7.48
C GLU A 693 35.58 -39.13 7.75
N TYR A 694 36.01 -38.43 6.70
CA TYR A 694 36.76 -37.18 6.80
C TYR A 694 35.87 -36.02 7.26
N ALA A 695 34.64 -35.92 6.74
CA ALA A 695 33.68 -34.91 7.18
C ALA A 695 33.36 -35.05 8.67
N THR A 696 33.18 -36.29 9.16
CA THR A 696 32.98 -36.58 10.59
C THR A 696 34.19 -36.18 11.42
N ALA A 697 35.40 -36.54 10.98
CA ALA A 697 36.64 -36.20 11.68
C ALA A 697 36.94 -34.68 11.69
N VAL A 698 36.50 -33.92 10.68
CA VAL A 698 36.56 -32.45 10.67
C VAL A 698 35.56 -31.87 11.66
N LEU A 699 34.32 -32.37 11.67
CA LEU A 699 33.29 -31.94 12.61
C LEU A 699 33.70 -32.17 14.07
N GLU A 700 34.25 -33.34 14.40
CA GLU A 700 34.71 -33.66 15.77
C GLU A 700 35.80 -32.69 16.26
N ARG A 701 36.72 -32.29 15.38
CA ARG A 701 37.75 -31.29 15.70
C ARG A 701 37.16 -29.90 15.91
N LEU A 702 36.26 -29.48 15.03
CA LEU A 702 35.55 -28.21 15.18
C LEU A 702 34.68 -28.18 16.44
N GLU A 703 34.01 -29.28 16.77
CA GLU A 703 33.26 -29.43 18.02
C GLU A 703 34.18 -29.32 19.24
N THR A 704 35.37 -29.92 19.19
CA THR A 704 36.37 -29.81 20.25
C THR A 704 36.82 -28.36 20.43
N VAL A 705 37.08 -27.63 19.33
CA VAL A 705 37.38 -26.19 19.36
C VAL A 705 36.22 -25.40 19.94
N ALA A 706 34.98 -25.67 19.53
CA ALA A 706 33.79 -24.98 20.05
C ALA A 706 33.62 -25.19 21.56
N ARG A 707 33.77 -26.43 22.05
CA ARG A 707 33.64 -26.77 23.48
C ARG A 707 34.76 -26.15 24.33
N THR A 708 35.97 -26.07 23.80
CA THR A 708 37.15 -25.55 24.53
C THR A 708 37.43 -24.06 24.26
N SER A 709 36.65 -23.42 23.40
CA SER A 709 36.78 -22.02 22.94
C SER A 709 37.06 -21.04 24.08
N ARG A 710 36.20 -21.03 25.11
CA ARG A 710 36.34 -20.15 26.28
C ARG A 710 37.61 -20.41 27.08
N ALA A 711 37.95 -21.67 27.32
CA ALA A 711 39.12 -22.04 28.11
C ALA A 711 40.44 -21.74 27.36
N ARG A 712 40.45 -21.90 26.03
CA ARG A 712 41.61 -21.63 25.18
C ARG A 712 41.70 -20.19 24.68
N GLY A 713 40.66 -19.37 24.88
CA GLY A 713 40.58 -18.02 24.33
C GLY A 713 40.54 -18.01 22.79
N VAL A 714 39.88 -19.00 22.17
CA VAL A 714 39.77 -19.15 20.71
C VAL A 714 38.35 -18.79 20.28
N LEU A 715 38.21 -18.03 19.20
CA LEU A 715 36.92 -17.64 18.62
C LEU A 715 36.62 -18.51 17.40
N LEU A 716 35.49 -19.20 17.37
CA LEU A 716 35.05 -19.97 16.20
C LEU A 716 33.96 -19.22 15.42
N VAL A 717 34.25 -18.83 14.18
CA VAL A 717 33.26 -18.24 13.26
C VAL A 717 33.02 -19.20 12.12
N LEU A 718 31.77 -19.59 11.91
CA LEU A 718 31.39 -20.47 10.82
C LEU A 718 30.22 -19.90 10.02
N THR A 719 30.27 -20.03 8.70
CA THR A 719 29.15 -19.71 7.82
C THR A 719 28.57 -20.99 7.21
N ALA A 720 27.27 -21.00 6.96
CA ALA A 720 26.59 -22.09 6.26
C ALA A 720 25.34 -21.58 5.54
N GLN A 721 24.86 -22.28 4.52
CA GLN A 721 23.53 -22.01 3.95
C GLN A 721 22.46 -22.76 4.72
N ARG A 722 22.77 -23.99 5.14
CA ARG A 722 21.85 -24.87 5.87
C ARG A 722 22.57 -25.54 7.04
N LEU A 723 21.83 -25.73 8.12
CA LEU A 723 22.28 -26.54 9.25
C LEU A 723 21.65 -27.93 9.14
N SER A 724 22.47 -28.96 8.99
CA SER A 724 22.02 -30.35 8.94
C SER A 724 23.03 -31.29 9.60
N GLY A 725 22.54 -32.42 10.11
CA GLY A 725 23.38 -33.47 10.70
C GLY A 725 24.30 -32.96 11.82
N GLY A 726 25.59 -33.31 11.73
CA GLY A 726 26.59 -32.89 12.72
C GLY A 726 26.87 -31.38 12.74
N LEU A 727 26.68 -30.67 11.62
CA LEU A 727 26.86 -29.21 11.58
C LEU A 727 25.80 -28.49 12.43
N ALA A 728 24.58 -29.02 12.49
CA ALA A 728 23.54 -28.48 13.37
C ALA A 728 23.91 -28.63 14.86
N ARG A 729 24.46 -29.79 15.26
CA ARG A 729 24.95 -30.02 16.63
C ARG A 729 26.12 -29.10 16.99
N LEU A 730 27.06 -28.90 16.06
CA LEU A 730 28.15 -27.93 16.25
C LEU A 730 27.59 -26.52 16.46
N ALA A 731 26.60 -26.11 15.65
CA ALA A 731 25.97 -24.80 15.76
C ALA A 731 25.15 -24.61 17.06
N GLU A 732 24.75 -25.67 17.76
CA GLU A 732 24.13 -25.59 19.10
C GLU A 732 25.14 -25.20 20.19
N LEU A 733 26.42 -25.52 20.00
CA LEU A 733 27.49 -25.14 20.93
C LEU A 733 27.82 -23.63 20.85
N ILE A 734 27.34 -22.94 19.81
CA ILE A 734 27.60 -21.53 19.56
C ILE A 734 26.28 -20.74 19.69
N PRO A 735 26.10 -19.96 20.77
CA PRO A 735 24.83 -19.29 21.05
C PRO A 735 24.56 -18.10 20.13
N ARG A 736 25.60 -17.44 19.58
CA ARG A 736 25.42 -16.30 18.69
C ARG A 736 25.14 -16.78 17.26
N ARG A 737 23.99 -16.35 16.74
CA ARG A 737 23.55 -16.65 15.38
C ARG A 737 23.19 -15.37 14.64
N ALA A 738 23.86 -15.14 13.52
CA ALA A 738 23.51 -14.12 12.55
C ALA A 738 22.72 -14.78 11.41
N ILE A 739 21.48 -14.35 11.20
CA ILE A 739 20.59 -14.88 10.17
C ILE A 739 20.40 -13.80 9.11
N LEU A 740 21.13 -13.94 8.00
CA LEU A 740 21.01 -13.06 6.83
C LEU A 740 19.81 -13.47 5.97
N ALA A 741 19.66 -12.82 4.81
CA ALA A 741 18.64 -13.20 3.82
C ALA A 741 18.72 -14.71 3.50
N LEU A 742 17.58 -15.39 3.61
CA LEU A 742 17.39 -16.81 3.28
C LEU A 742 16.35 -16.94 2.17
N ALA A 743 16.31 -18.11 1.51
CA ALA A 743 15.47 -18.31 0.33
C ALA A 743 13.97 -18.26 0.65
N THR A 744 13.57 -18.82 1.80
CA THR A 744 12.17 -18.88 2.20
C THR A 744 11.98 -18.48 3.67
N ARG A 745 10.74 -18.08 4.02
CA ARG A 745 10.35 -17.83 5.42
C ARG A 745 10.54 -19.07 6.29
N ALA A 746 10.28 -20.27 5.74
CA ALA A 746 10.48 -21.54 6.45
C ALA A 746 11.96 -21.77 6.79
N ASP A 747 12.87 -21.48 5.86
CA ASP A 747 14.32 -21.57 6.10
C ASP A 747 14.76 -20.58 7.20
N HIS A 748 14.19 -19.37 7.21
CA HIS A 748 14.48 -18.37 8.24
C HIS A 748 14.07 -18.82 9.64
N VAL A 749 12.88 -19.40 9.77
CA VAL A 749 12.41 -19.96 11.05
C VAL A 749 13.27 -21.18 11.46
N ALA A 750 13.60 -22.06 10.52
CA ALA A 750 14.46 -23.21 10.78
C ALA A 750 15.89 -22.81 11.22
N ALA A 751 16.38 -21.67 10.76
CA ALA A 751 17.64 -21.07 11.20
C ALA A 751 17.58 -20.47 12.63
N GLY A 752 16.40 -20.41 13.24
CA GLY A 752 16.15 -19.85 14.57
C GLY A 752 15.68 -18.38 14.56
N GLY A 753 15.23 -17.87 13.42
CA GLY A 753 14.66 -16.52 13.29
C GLY A 753 13.16 -16.47 13.56
N ASP A 754 12.62 -15.28 13.80
CA ASP A 754 11.18 -15.05 13.94
C ASP A 754 10.52 -14.88 12.57
N ALA A 755 9.29 -15.38 12.41
CA ALA A 755 8.57 -15.32 11.15
C ALA A 755 8.31 -13.88 10.68
N ALA A 756 8.12 -12.94 11.60
CA ALA A 756 7.95 -11.52 11.29
C ALA A 756 9.25 -10.84 10.85
N GLY A 757 10.42 -11.38 11.23
CA GLY A 757 11.74 -10.89 10.86
C GLY A 757 12.24 -11.37 9.49
N PHE A 758 11.44 -12.12 8.74
CA PHE A 758 11.86 -12.59 7.41
C PHE A 758 11.94 -11.46 6.39
N LEU A 759 13.14 -11.26 5.82
CA LEU A 759 13.42 -10.26 4.78
C LEU A 759 13.82 -10.96 3.47
N ALA A 760 12.91 -11.02 2.50
CA ALA A 760 13.15 -11.66 1.21
C ALA A 760 14.23 -10.91 0.39
N ASP A 761 14.08 -9.59 0.30
CA ASP A 761 14.90 -8.71 -0.55
C ASP A 761 15.93 -7.91 0.25
N ALA A 762 16.42 -8.47 1.37
CA ALA A 762 17.43 -7.80 2.19
C ALA A 762 18.74 -7.61 1.39
N PRO A 763 19.38 -6.42 1.45
CA PRO A 763 20.66 -6.20 0.81
C PRO A 763 21.76 -7.07 1.45
N PRO A 764 22.88 -7.33 0.75
CA PRO A 764 24.00 -8.07 1.32
C PRO A 764 24.47 -7.49 2.66
N GLY A 765 24.70 -8.35 3.64
CA GLY A 765 25.07 -7.95 5.00
C GLY A 765 23.89 -7.48 5.86
N ARG A 766 22.65 -7.48 5.37
CA ARG A 766 21.45 -7.27 6.21
C ARG A 766 20.97 -8.60 6.78
N GLY A 767 20.73 -8.63 8.08
CA GLY A 767 20.17 -9.81 8.76
C GLY A 767 19.77 -9.53 10.19
N HIS A 768 19.48 -10.59 10.93
CA HIS A 768 19.14 -10.52 12.35
C HIS A 768 20.23 -11.13 13.22
N LEU A 769 20.50 -10.53 14.37
CA LEU A 769 21.40 -11.05 15.39
C LEU A 769 20.77 -10.87 16.76
N GLY A 770 20.42 -11.99 17.41
CA GLY A 770 19.70 -11.93 18.69
C GLY A 770 18.30 -11.30 18.60
N GLY A 771 17.64 -11.44 17.46
CA GLY A 771 16.32 -10.86 17.18
C GLY A 771 16.35 -9.40 16.72
N GLU A 772 17.48 -8.71 16.81
CA GLU A 772 17.62 -7.33 16.34
C GLU A 772 18.05 -7.31 14.87
N LEU A 773 17.50 -6.37 14.10
CA LEU A 773 17.91 -6.13 12.72
C LEU A 773 19.29 -5.47 12.72
N VAL A 774 20.26 -6.05 12.02
CA VAL A 774 21.64 -5.60 11.94
C VAL A 774 22.07 -5.45 10.49
N GLN A 775 22.74 -4.34 10.20
CA GLN A 775 23.58 -4.23 9.01
C GLN A 775 25.02 -4.52 9.43
N PHE A 776 25.56 -5.63 8.93
CA PHE A 776 26.94 -6.03 9.18
C PHE A 776 27.90 -5.12 8.40
N ALA A 777 29.02 -4.79 9.05
CA ALA A 777 30.05 -3.96 8.45
C ALA A 777 30.90 -4.77 7.47
N LEU A 778 31.47 -4.09 6.47
CA LEU A 778 32.31 -4.67 5.43
C LEU A 778 33.75 -4.18 5.58
N PRO A 779 34.77 -5.05 5.46
CA PRO A 779 36.17 -4.64 5.52
C PRO A 779 36.57 -3.94 4.20
N ALA A 780 37.56 -3.05 4.28
CA ALA A 780 38.14 -2.41 3.10
C ALA A 780 39.08 -3.38 2.37
N GLY A 781 38.78 -3.68 1.10
CA GLY A 781 39.66 -4.42 0.19
C GLY A 781 39.40 -5.93 0.10
N ASP A 782 39.91 -6.51 -1.00
CA ASP A 782 39.88 -7.95 -1.23
C ASP A 782 41.12 -8.59 -0.60
N SER A 783 40.93 -9.32 0.50
CA SER A 783 41.95 -10.21 1.03
C SER A 783 42.07 -11.41 0.07
N GLY A 784 43.17 -11.46 -0.67
CA GLY A 784 43.41 -12.44 -1.73
C GLY A 784 43.22 -13.90 -1.28
N THR A 785 42.82 -14.74 -2.23
CA THR A 785 42.71 -16.19 -2.05
C THR A 785 44.07 -16.75 -1.63
N PRO A 786 44.17 -17.53 -0.54
CA PRO A 786 45.44 -18.14 -0.16
C PRO A 786 45.97 -19.02 -1.32
N ALA A 787 47.26 -18.89 -1.61
CA ALA A 787 47.91 -19.67 -2.65
C ALA A 787 47.81 -21.17 -2.34
N ARG A 788 47.45 -21.98 -3.35
CA ARG A 788 47.47 -23.44 -3.23
C ARG A 788 48.91 -23.90 -3.00
N CYS A 789 49.17 -24.59 -1.89
CA CYS A 789 50.46 -25.25 -1.68
C CYS A 789 50.40 -26.64 -2.33
N ALA A 790 51.09 -26.83 -3.44
CA ALA A 790 51.18 -28.14 -4.07
C ALA A 790 51.96 -29.11 -3.16
N PRO A 791 51.49 -30.36 -2.96
CA PRO A 791 52.22 -31.33 -2.16
C PRO A 791 53.56 -31.67 -2.81
N PRO A 792 54.60 -32.00 -2.03
CA PRO A 792 55.91 -32.34 -2.58
C PRO A 792 55.83 -33.62 -3.42
N VAL A 793 56.56 -33.63 -4.54
CA VAL A 793 56.70 -34.82 -5.39
C VAL A 793 57.55 -35.86 -4.65
N VAL A 794 57.09 -37.11 -4.60
CA VAL A 794 57.79 -38.17 -3.89
C VAL A 794 58.96 -38.72 -4.72
N HIS A 795 60.12 -38.85 -4.07
CA HIS A 795 61.33 -39.44 -4.63
C HIS A 795 61.92 -40.47 -3.64
N PRO A 796 61.75 -41.79 -3.89
CA PRO A 796 62.13 -42.84 -2.94
C PRO A 796 63.64 -43.15 -2.86
N ALA A 797 64.52 -42.30 -3.37
CA ALA A 797 65.93 -42.63 -3.67
C ALA A 797 66.84 -42.97 -2.47
N ARG A 798 66.43 -42.72 -1.22
CA ARG A 798 67.29 -42.86 -0.02
C ARG A 798 67.02 -44.10 0.84
N ARG A 799 65.90 -44.79 0.63
CA ARG A 799 65.45 -45.95 1.42
C ARG A 799 64.81 -46.98 0.49
N ALA A 800 64.62 -48.21 0.96
CA ALA A 800 63.77 -49.17 0.26
C ALA A 800 62.34 -48.59 0.16
N ALA A 801 61.65 -48.78 -0.96
CA ALA A 801 60.30 -48.26 -1.13
C ALA A 801 59.32 -49.34 -1.61
N ALA A 802 58.19 -49.41 -0.93
CA ALA A 802 57.06 -50.26 -1.30
C ALA A 802 55.97 -49.37 -1.90
N PHE A 803 55.73 -49.50 -3.20
CA PHE A 803 54.69 -48.75 -3.91
C PHE A 803 53.44 -49.61 -4.07
N ILE A 804 52.34 -49.19 -3.46
CA ILE A 804 51.06 -49.87 -3.52
C ILE A 804 50.13 -49.03 -4.38
N ALA A 805 49.77 -49.54 -5.55
CA ALA A 805 48.92 -48.83 -6.50
C ALA A 805 48.20 -49.82 -7.42
N PRO A 806 46.96 -49.54 -7.86
CA PRO A 806 46.27 -50.40 -8.81
C PRO A 806 46.96 -50.35 -10.18
N PRO A 807 46.79 -51.36 -11.04
CA PRO A 807 47.33 -51.32 -12.40
C PRO A 807 46.60 -50.24 -13.21
N GLY A 808 47.36 -49.37 -13.88
CA GLY A 808 46.75 -48.31 -14.69
C GLY A 808 47.74 -47.33 -15.31
N PRO A 809 47.26 -46.39 -16.15
CA PRO A 809 48.10 -45.40 -16.83
C PRO A 809 48.90 -44.51 -15.85
N GLY A 810 48.27 -44.08 -14.75
CA GLY A 810 48.93 -43.26 -13.72
C GLY A 810 50.06 -44.00 -13.00
N THR A 811 49.85 -45.27 -12.66
CA THR A 811 50.85 -46.16 -12.07
C THR A 811 52.02 -46.38 -13.03
N ARG A 812 51.75 -46.69 -14.30
CA ARG A 812 52.79 -46.86 -15.33
C ARG A 812 53.64 -45.60 -15.52
N ALA A 813 53.00 -44.43 -15.55
CA ALA A 813 53.70 -43.15 -15.69
C ALA A 813 54.60 -42.84 -14.48
N THR A 814 54.13 -43.15 -13.27
CA THR A 814 54.93 -43.03 -12.03
C THR A 814 56.13 -43.97 -12.03
N LEU A 815 55.93 -45.25 -12.39
CA LEU A 815 56.99 -46.25 -12.47
C LEU A 815 58.03 -45.91 -13.55
N ALA A 816 57.58 -45.44 -14.72
CA ALA A 816 58.46 -44.95 -15.78
C ALA A 816 59.29 -43.76 -15.31
N ALA A 817 58.66 -42.75 -14.68
CA ALA A 817 59.38 -41.59 -14.16
C ALA A 817 60.42 -41.94 -13.08
N TRP A 818 60.14 -42.92 -12.22
CA TRP A 818 61.13 -43.41 -11.25
C TRP A 818 62.24 -44.25 -11.91
N SER A 819 61.91 -45.06 -12.92
CA SER A 819 62.89 -45.81 -13.72
C SER A 819 63.84 -44.89 -14.48
N ASP A 820 63.32 -43.86 -15.15
CA ASP A 820 64.09 -42.83 -15.85
C ASP A 820 64.97 -42.03 -14.87
N GLY A 821 64.51 -41.88 -13.62
CA GLY A 821 65.27 -41.30 -12.51
C GLY A 821 66.34 -42.22 -11.90
N GLY A 822 66.59 -43.40 -12.47
CA GLY A 822 67.65 -44.32 -12.06
C GLY A 822 67.28 -45.35 -10.98
N LEU A 823 65.98 -45.52 -10.67
CA LEU A 823 65.50 -46.51 -9.70
C LEU A 823 65.15 -47.84 -10.39
N ARG A 824 65.55 -48.98 -9.81
CA ARG A 824 65.16 -50.30 -10.31
C ARG A 824 63.73 -50.60 -9.85
N ILE A 825 62.84 -50.94 -10.78
CA ILE A 825 61.46 -51.35 -10.48
C ILE A 825 61.37 -52.88 -10.42
N ALA A 826 60.73 -53.43 -9.39
CA ALA A 826 60.43 -54.86 -9.25
C ALA A 826 58.94 -55.06 -8.91
N HIS A 827 58.36 -56.21 -9.25
CA HIS A 827 56.98 -56.55 -8.90
C HIS A 827 56.93 -57.34 -7.58
N VAL A 828 55.91 -57.13 -6.75
CA VAL A 828 55.77 -57.81 -5.44
C VAL A 828 55.63 -59.33 -5.57
N ALA A 829 55.16 -59.80 -6.73
CA ALA A 829 55.02 -61.22 -7.06
C ALA A 829 56.31 -61.86 -7.64
N ASP A 830 57.34 -61.07 -7.91
CA ASP A 830 58.61 -61.59 -8.43
C ASP A 830 59.33 -62.41 -7.34
N ALA A 831 59.93 -63.54 -7.74
CA ALA A 831 60.62 -64.43 -6.81
C ALA A 831 61.86 -63.77 -6.15
N ASP A 832 62.42 -62.71 -6.76
CA ASP A 832 63.55 -61.91 -6.27
C ASP A 832 63.16 -60.52 -5.75
N ALA A 833 61.88 -60.29 -5.44
CA ALA A 833 61.41 -59.02 -4.88
C ALA A 833 62.07 -58.74 -3.50
N ASP A 834 63.01 -57.80 -3.47
CA ASP A 834 63.78 -57.44 -2.27
C ASP A 834 63.71 -55.93 -1.98
N LEU A 835 63.50 -55.59 -0.71
CA LEU A 835 63.34 -54.23 -0.21
C LEU A 835 64.72 -53.65 0.15
N ARG A 836 65.37 -53.01 -0.82
CA ARG A 836 66.68 -52.37 -0.64
C ARG A 836 66.71 -50.97 -1.26
N PRO A 837 67.60 -50.06 -0.79
CA PRO A 837 67.73 -48.72 -1.35
C PRO A 837 67.97 -48.74 -2.86
N GLY A 838 67.30 -47.86 -3.60
CA GLY A 838 67.37 -47.79 -5.07
C GLY A 838 66.48 -48.79 -5.81
N VAL A 839 65.74 -49.65 -5.08
CA VAL A 839 64.70 -50.53 -5.65
C VAL A 839 63.32 -50.09 -5.16
N VAL A 840 62.37 -49.94 -6.08
CA VAL A 840 60.94 -49.75 -5.79
C VAL A 840 60.22 -51.05 -6.11
N VAL A 841 59.61 -51.66 -5.10
CA VAL A 841 58.75 -52.85 -5.29
C VAL A 841 57.31 -52.36 -5.47
N TRP A 842 56.68 -52.67 -6.60
CA TRP A 842 55.30 -52.32 -6.91
C TRP A 842 54.38 -53.54 -6.87
N GLY A 843 53.13 -53.35 -6.43
CA GLY A 843 52.07 -54.36 -6.52
C GLY A 843 50.71 -53.78 -6.16
N THR A 844 49.64 -54.54 -6.44
CA THR A 844 48.28 -54.17 -6.02
C THR A 844 48.07 -54.41 -4.52
N PRO A 845 47.05 -53.81 -3.89
CA PRO A 845 46.72 -54.10 -2.49
C PRO A 845 46.60 -55.59 -2.19
N GLU A 846 45.93 -56.35 -3.06
CA GLU A 846 45.70 -57.79 -2.89
C GLU A 846 47.01 -58.59 -2.93
N GLU A 847 47.92 -58.23 -3.84
CA GLU A 847 49.21 -58.90 -3.99
C GLU A 847 50.13 -58.63 -2.80
N TRP A 848 50.14 -57.40 -2.29
CA TRP A 848 50.85 -57.05 -1.06
C TRP A 848 50.29 -57.79 0.16
N LEU A 849 48.96 -57.95 0.25
CA LEU A 849 48.32 -58.70 1.33
C LEU A 849 48.59 -60.21 1.24
N ALA A 850 48.68 -60.76 0.02
CA ALA A 850 49.06 -62.15 -0.21
C ALA A 850 50.51 -62.43 0.23
N GLN A 851 51.41 -61.46 0.04
CA GLN A 851 52.82 -61.52 0.47
C GLN A 851 53.04 -60.92 1.87
N TRP A 852 52.29 -61.40 2.87
CA TRP A 852 52.25 -60.81 4.22
C TRP A 852 53.62 -60.65 4.90
N ARG A 853 54.58 -61.57 4.65
CA ARG A 853 55.95 -61.49 5.20
C ARG A 853 56.72 -60.30 4.63
N LEU A 854 56.60 -60.05 3.33
CA LEU A 854 57.24 -58.93 2.65
C LEU A 854 56.58 -57.61 3.05
N LEU A 855 55.25 -57.59 3.19
CA LEU A 855 54.51 -56.44 3.70
C LEU A 855 54.88 -56.09 5.16
N ALA A 856 55.05 -57.10 6.03
CA ALA A 856 55.49 -56.89 7.41
C ALA A 856 56.89 -56.27 7.49
N ARG A 857 57.82 -56.72 6.63
CA ARG A 857 59.15 -56.10 6.49
C ARG A 857 59.06 -54.68 5.94
N ALA A 858 58.23 -54.45 4.91
CA ALA A 858 58.04 -53.11 4.34
C ALA A 858 57.62 -52.09 5.39
N ARG A 859 56.69 -52.44 6.29
CA ARG A 859 56.23 -51.55 7.37
C ARG A 859 57.34 -51.11 8.33
N GLY A 860 58.34 -51.95 8.56
CA GLY A 860 59.42 -51.68 9.50
C GLY A 860 60.72 -51.16 8.86
N GLU A 861 60.94 -51.42 7.58
CA GLU A 861 62.24 -51.20 6.92
C GLU A 861 62.17 -50.28 5.69
N ALA A 862 60.98 -50.02 5.14
CA ALA A 862 60.79 -49.29 3.89
C ALA A 862 59.86 -48.06 4.03
N ASP A 863 59.96 -47.15 3.07
CA ASP A 863 58.97 -46.10 2.86
C ASP A 863 57.79 -46.68 2.06
N LEU A 864 56.61 -46.73 2.66
CA LEU A 864 55.38 -47.14 1.97
C LEU A 864 54.80 -45.95 1.23
N VAL A 865 54.64 -46.07 -0.08
CA VAL A 865 53.94 -45.11 -0.94
C VAL A 865 52.64 -45.76 -1.36
N VAL A 866 51.53 -45.33 -0.77
CA VAL A 866 50.19 -45.88 -1.05
C VAL A 866 49.44 -44.89 -1.94
N ASP A 867 49.08 -45.29 -3.15
CA ASP A 867 48.24 -44.49 -4.05
C ASP A 867 46.87 -44.24 -3.41
N VAL A 868 46.32 -43.05 -3.61
CA VAL A 868 45.00 -42.67 -3.07
C VAL A 868 43.88 -43.56 -3.60
N ALA A 869 44.04 -44.18 -4.77
CA ALA A 869 43.11 -45.17 -5.28
C ALA A 869 42.96 -46.40 -4.36
N CYS A 870 43.95 -46.67 -3.48
CA CYS A 870 43.94 -47.73 -2.49
C CYS A 870 43.52 -47.24 -1.09
N ALA A 871 42.66 -46.20 -1.02
CA ALA A 871 42.20 -45.61 0.23
C ALA A 871 41.51 -46.62 1.17
N ALA A 872 40.74 -47.55 0.61
CA ALA A 872 39.96 -48.52 1.39
C ALA A 872 40.87 -49.52 2.13
N GLU A 873 41.99 -49.90 1.51
CA GLU A 873 42.95 -50.86 2.04
C GLU A 873 44.04 -50.20 2.90
N TYR A 874 44.11 -48.86 2.93
CA TYR A 874 45.17 -48.10 3.61
C TYR A 874 45.49 -48.60 5.03
N ARG A 875 44.45 -48.78 5.87
CA ARG A 875 44.61 -49.23 7.27
C ARG A 875 45.19 -50.64 7.34
N VAL A 876 44.69 -51.54 6.49
CA VAL A 876 45.14 -52.93 6.45
C VAL A 876 46.55 -53.03 5.88
N LEU A 877 46.92 -52.19 4.90
CA LEU A 877 48.24 -52.15 4.26
C LEU A 877 49.32 -51.54 5.16
N THR A 878 49.02 -50.45 5.84
CA THR A 878 49.98 -49.71 6.66
C THR A 878 50.03 -50.15 8.11
N GLY A 879 48.97 -50.83 8.60
CA GLY A 879 48.82 -51.18 10.02
C GLY A 879 48.41 -50.01 10.92
N ARG A 880 48.13 -48.84 10.33
CA ARG A 880 47.74 -47.61 11.04
C ARG A 880 46.24 -47.53 11.29
N ARG A 881 45.86 -46.89 12.40
CA ARG A 881 44.45 -46.70 12.81
C ARG A 881 43.92 -45.30 12.48
N ASP A 882 44.82 -44.32 12.36
CA ASP A 882 44.52 -42.95 11.99
C ASP A 882 44.06 -42.83 10.53
N LEU A 883 43.24 -41.80 10.28
CA LEU A 883 42.92 -41.39 8.93
C LEU A 883 44.17 -40.75 8.30
N PRO A 884 44.61 -41.15 7.09
CA PRO A 884 45.70 -40.47 6.43
C PRO A 884 45.29 -39.04 6.06
N PRO A 885 46.25 -38.13 5.78
CA PRO A 885 45.92 -36.80 5.29
C PRO A 885 45.00 -36.85 4.08
N TYR A 886 43.90 -36.08 4.08
CA TYR A 886 42.97 -36.10 2.95
C TYR A 886 43.71 -35.75 1.65
N ALA A 887 43.47 -36.53 0.62
CA ALA A 887 44.09 -36.41 -0.69
C ALA A 887 43.04 -36.65 -1.78
N LEU A 888 43.05 -35.82 -2.82
CA LEU A 888 42.04 -35.83 -3.86
C LEU A 888 42.25 -37.02 -4.81
N GLY A 889 41.23 -37.86 -4.94
CA GLY A 889 41.21 -38.99 -5.87
C GLY A 889 41.39 -38.52 -7.31
N GLY A 890 42.18 -39.24 -8.11
CA GLY A 890 42.46 -38.90 -9.51
C GLY A 890 43.51 -37.79 -9.71
N ALA A 891 43.90 -37.03 -8.67
CA ALA A 891 44.90 -35.96 -8.76
C ALA A 891 46.37 -36.45 -8.63
N ARG A 892 46.64 -37.73 -8.94
CA ARG A 892 47.96 -38.37 -8.77
C ARG A 892 48.60 -38.13 -7.41
N ARG A 893 47.81 -38.35 -6.37
CA ARG A 893 48.23 -38.22 -4.98
C ARG A 893 48.55 -39.60 -4.40
N ALA A 894 49.48 -39.63 -3.45
CA ALA A 894 49.77 -40.79 -2.64
C ALA A 894 50.03 -40.39 -1.19
N TRP A 895 50.00 -41.37 -0.30
CA TRP A 895 50.44 -41.22 1.08
C TRP A 895 51.81 -41.85 1.26
N LEU A 896 52.76 -41.05 1.72
CA LEU A 896 54.07 -41.50 2.17
C LEU A 896 53.98 -41.84 3.66
N VAL A 897 54.13 -43.13 3.97
CA VAL A 897 54.22 -43.66 5.33
C VAL A 897 55.64 -44.15 5.54
N ARG A 898 56.37 -43.49 6.45
CA ARG A 898 57.72 -43.89 6.81
C ARG A 898 57.68 -45.04 7.80
N ALA A 899 58.74 -45.84 7.82
CA ALA A 899 58.95 -46.93 8.77
C ALA A 899 58.97 -46.50 10.26
N ASP A 900 59.13 -45.20 10.54
CA ASP A 900 59.01 -44.65 11.88
C ASP A 900 57.54 -44.66 12.32
N PRO A 901 57.17 -45.45 13.37
CA PRO A 901 55.79 -45.56 13.83
C PRO A 901 55.23 -44.25 14.35
N ASP A 902 56.06 -43.31 14.81
CA ASP A 902 55.63 -42.02 15.36
C ASP A 902 55.55 -40.92 14.27
N ALA A 903 56.10 -41.16 13.08
CA ALA A 903 56.06 -40.19 11.98
C ALA A 903 54.65 -40.17 11.35
N PRO A 904 53.95 -39.03 11.26
CA PRO A 904 52.64 -38.98 10.62
C PRO A 904 52.74 -39.26 9.11
N ALA A 905 51.70 -39.89 8.55
CA ALA A 905 51.60 -40.06 7.11
C ALA A 905 51.58 -38.69 6.42
N ARG A 906 52.21 -38.58 5.24
CA ARG A 906 52.29 -37.33 4.50
C ARG A 906 51.66 -37.46 3.12
N ARG A 907 50.86 -36.47 2.72
CA ARG A 907 50.37 -36.33 1.35
C ARG A 907 51.52 -35.95 0.43
N VAL A 908 51.70 -36.69 -0.66
CA VAL A 908 52.74 -36.46 -1.68
C VAL A 908 52.14 -36.55 -3.09
N ALA A 909 52.78 -35.94 -4.07
CA ALA A 909 52.44 -36.08 -5.49
C ALA A 909 53.28 -37.17 -6.16
N LEU A 910 52.66 -37.96 -7.06
CA LEU A 910 53.36 -38.97 -7.87
C LEU A 910 53.93 -38.34 -9.16
N PRO A 911 55.20 -38.62 -9.55
CA PRO A 911 55.84 -38.01 -10.72
C PRO A 911 55.36 -38.54 -12.08
N GLY A 912 55.51 -37.76 -13.16
CA GLY A 912 55.37 -38.24 -14.55
C GLY A 912 54.06 -37.87 -15.26
N GLY A 913 53.49 -36.69 -15.02
CA GLY A 913 52.33 -36.19 -15.78
C GLY A 913 52.28 -34.67 -15.75
N ASP A 914 51.68 -34.07 -16.78
CA ASP A 914 51.52 -32.63 -16.89
C ASP A 914 50.90 -32.07 -15.61
N ALA A 915 51.52 -31.00 -15.10
CA ALA A 915 50.89 -30.15 -14.12
C ALA A 915 49.62 -29.57 -14.76
N VAL A 916 48.48 -30.23 -14.55
CA VAL A 916 47.18 -29.62 -14.86
C VAL A 916 47.00 -28.45 -13.87
N PRO A 917 46.65 -27.24 -14.36
CA PRO A 917 46.75 -25.99 -13.61
C PRO A 917 45.89 -25.91 -12.32
#